data_AF-A0A661B0I1-F1
#
_entry.id   AF-A0A661B0I1-F1
#
_cell.length_a   1.000
_cell.length_b   1.000
_cell.length_c   1.000
_cell.angle_alpha   90.00
_cell.angle_beta   90.00
_cell.angle_gamma   90.00
#
_symmetry.space_group_name_H-M   'P 1'
#
loop_
_entity.id
_entity.type
_entity.pdbx_description
1 polymer ?
#
loop_
_entity_poly.entity_id
_entity_poly.type
_entity_poly.pdbx_seq_one_letter_code
_entity_poly.pdbx_strand_id
1 'polypeptide(L)'
;MILQNEIRENAREQGVPVSTIERDYAQNWLLKALSSLPLVLKGGTGIRKVYIGDYRFSDDLDFTLLEGVEKDELTNRIKSAVARARKESGINFSDDIEIQENENGFEVGVYFQIMQRGESRTKIKIDITNEENEKILLPLSVRRIIHPYTDTLEGKIRVYALEEIVAEKIRSLFQRTRPRDLYDIWYLWNRVQKKKVLEILPEKFKTKNVEMDIKDFERRKNDFKNAWESSLRHQLKALPEFEDVFSTVLREVGRMCIEMNREVILTGEIGALLHDIGKLHPDFVKSKSVEKTGQDIHAQIDKFLRPELIKFIKNTKFDITVGNEKSTIYNLITQHHEKDEKKIDNIVKLLKRCDQKDSTDDKGVVRKKQHLADTWIFSPFGYKKEKIDLVCLQKRFEDLEDTLIGLFKSYVSGTTSLPCFRESLMNTLKTSFSHALGETRIPSNDVTLWDHSYSTASLFKSLLAAEVYGAKIDPKKPQWRIFGICWNGIEFINRGEKIAEIKAREEIIEKIKMKLKKKFEDEIPIGNAIYEDTNGIYFTFPEVDIFKIKIKSPRELKEGSVSSAIIDEFKNNGYCLSSEDLIKKDENNDETWLIFNRNNKKYTIIKIQDDENHKSEYIVHANNASYKSKDLAKECAKEALEIIYKESDNDLWPFFILSRASATLTTISEELKFASEKRKIPKISPTLFVKKDDKEKEREEIDIESNFDMET
;
A
#
# COMPACT_ATOMS: atom_id res chain seq x y z
N MET A 1 21.24 43.60 -10.79
CA MET A 1 21.13 43.39 -9.34
C MET A 1 19.79 43.91 -8.88
N ILE A 2 19.01 43.07 -8.21
CA ILE A 2 17.70 43.39 -7.59
C ILE A 2 17.72 44.63 -6.68
N LEU A 3 16.59 45.33 -6.57
CA LEU A 3 16.44 46.50 -5.69
C LEU A 3 16.14 46.09 -4.23
N GLN A 4 16.69 46.84 -3.27
CA GLN A 4 16.48 46.58 -1.84
C GLN A 4 15.01 46.72 -1.37
N ASN A 5 14.18 47.46 -2.08
CA ASN A 5 12.75 47.54 -1.78
C ASN A 5 11.99 46.33 -2.33
N GLU A 6 12.32 45.88 -3.54
CA GLU A 6 11.76 44.68 -4.17
C GLU A 6 11.98 43.41 -3.32
N ILE A 7 13.16 43.27 -2.67
CA ILE A 7 13.40 42.17 -1.70
C ILE A 7 12.42 42.24 -0.53
N ARG A 8 12.16 43.44 0.02
CA ARG A 8 11.24 43.65 1.16
C ARG A 8 9.78 43.47 0.76
N GLU A 9 9.43 43.85 -0.46
CA GLU A 9 8.08 43.73 -1.03
C GLU A 9 7.76 42.25 -1.30
N ASN A 10 8.64 41.52 -1.97
CA ASN A 10 8.55 40.06 -2.13
C ASN A 10 8.46 39.34 -0.77
N ALA A 11 9.29 39.71 0.21
CA ALA A 11 9.26 39.11 1.54
C ALA A 11 7.90 39.27 2.24
N ARG A 12 7.30 40.46 2.13
CA ARG A 12 5.95 40.75 2.65
C ARG A 12 4.87 39.99 1.90
N GLU A 13 4.91 39.98 0.57
CA GLU A 13 3.92 39.30 -0.27
C GLU A 13 3.93 37.79 -0.06
N GLN A 14 5.13 37.20 0.10
CA GLN A 14 5.32 35.76 0.33
C GLN A 14 5.26 35.37 1.82
N GLY A 15 5.10 36.32 2.74
CA GLY A 15 4.97 36.06 4.18
C GLY A 15 6.24 35.55 4.89
N VAL A 16 7.42 35.66 4.25
CA VAL A 16 8.69 35.07 4.72
C VAL A 16 9.71 36.14 5.18
N PRO A 17 10.74 35.77 5.97
CA PRO A 17 11.83 36.68 6.31
C PRO A 17 12.53 37.27 5.08
N VAL A 18 13.00 38.51 5.19
CA VAL A 18 13.79 39.21 4.16
C VAL A 18 15.03 38.41 3.76
N SER A 19 15.69 37.77 4.72
CA SER A 19 16.85 36.90 4.50
C SER A 19 16.54 35.64 3.68
N THR A 20 15.30 35.16 3.69
CA THR A 20 14.84 34.07 2.81
C THR A 20 14.85 34.53 1.36
N ILE A 21 14.41 35.76 1.07
CA ILE A 21 14.45 36.35 -0.29
C ILE A 21 15.89 36.72 -0.69
N GLU A 22 16.71 37.27 0.20
CA GLU A 22 18.15 37.50 -0.05
C GLU A 22 18.84 36.19 -0.48
N ARG A 23 18.57 35.08 0.22
CA ARG A 23 19.11 33.76 -0.07
C ARG A 23 18.56 33.18 -1.38
N ASP A 24 17.26 33.27 -1.60
CA ASP A 24 16.58 32.79 -2.81
C ASP A 24 17.14 33.49 -4.08
N TYR A 25 17.31 34.81 -4.04
CA TYR A 25 17.91 35.57 -5.13
C TYR A 25 19.40 35.21 -5.34
N ALA A 26 20.19 35.11 -4.26
CA ALA A 26 21.61 34.75 -4.36
C ALA A 26 21.84 33.32 -4.90
N GLN A 27 20.97 32.37 -4.56
CA GLN A 27 21.00 31.01 -5.11
C GLN A 27 20.87 31.00 -6.63
N ASN A 28 20.05 31.85 -7.25
CA ASN A 28 19.92 31.86 -8.73
C ASN A 28 21.25 32.19 -9.43
N TRP A 29 22.00 33.15 -8.90
CA TRP A 29 23.30 33.55 -9.45
C TRP A 29 24.37 32.48 -9.23
N LEU A 30 24.37 31.79 -8.08
CA LEU A 30 25.21 30.61 -7.87
C LEU A 30 24.82 29.46 -8.82
N LEU A 31 23.54 29.15 -8.97
CA LEU A 31 23.04 28.10 -9.88
C LEU A 31 23.46 28.37 -11.34
N LYS A 32 23.35 29.62 -11.80
CA LYS A 32 23.85 30.04 -13.12
C LYS A 32 25.35 29.73 -13.26
N ALA A 33 26.17 30.10 -12.28
CA ALA A 33 27.63 29.89 -12.38
C ALA A 33 28.05 28.41 -12.23
N LEU A 34 27.36 27.64 -11.36
CA LEU A 34 27.60 26.22 -11.12
C LEU A 34 27.16 25.32 -12.28
N SER A 35 26.26 25.81 -13.15
CA SER A 35 25.75 25.06 -14.31
C SER A 35 26.83 24.54 -15.29
N SER A 36 28.02 25.16 -15.28
CA SER A 36 29.17 24.75 -16.10
C SER A 36 30.01 23.61 -15.49
N LEU A 37 29.63 23.09 -14.32
CA LEU A 37 30.33 21.99 -13.63
C LEU A 37 29.62 20.65 -13.91
N PRO A 38 30.26 19.48 -13.68
CA PRO A 38 29.63 18.14 -13.77
C PRO A 38 28.63 17.85 -12.63
N LEU A 39 27.82 18.85 -12.28
CA LEU A 39 26.80 18.79 -11.23
C LEU A 39 25.40 18.72 -11.83
N VAL A 40 24.51 17.98 -11.17
CA VAL A 40 23.08 17.91 -11.44
C VAL A 40 22.32 18.37 -10.19
N LEU A 41 21.48 19.39 -10.35
CA LEU A 41 20.64 19.92 -9.27
C LEU A 41 19.58 18.90 -8.84
N LYS A 42 19.27 18.84 -7.54
CA LYS A 42 18.18 18.02 -7.00
C LYS A 42 17.51 18.73 -5.80
N GLY A 43 16.74 17.97 -5.04
CA GLY A 43 16.19 18.41 -3.74
C GLY A 43 15.21 19.58 -3.82
N GLY A 44 15.03 20.25 -2.67
CA GLY A 44 13.98 21.28 -2.49
C GLY A 44 14.16 22.48 -3.41
N THR A 45 15.41 22.91 -3.56
CA THR A 45 15.77 24.06 -4.39
C THR A 45 15.73 23.70 -5.88
N GLY A 46 15.99 22.45 -6.27
CA GLY A 46 15.71 21.96 -7.62
C GLY A 46 14.25 22.13 -8.03
N ILE A 47 13.32 21.76 -7.14
CA ILE A 47 11.88 21.94 -7.38
C ILE A 47 11.54 23.43 -7.56
N ARG A 48 11.91 24.28 -6.59
CA ARG A 48 11.56 25.71 -6.62
C ARG A 48 12.17 26.47 -7.82
N LYS A 49 13.40 26.13 -8.21
CA LYS A 49 14.18 26.94 -9.17
C LYS A 49 14.03 26.53 -10.63
N VAL A 50 13.51 25.34 -10.94
CA VAL A 50 13.32 24.89 -12.34
C VAL A 50 12.03 24.11 -12.61
N TYR A 51 11.18 23.86 -11.61
CA TYR A 51 9.87 23.23 -11.80
C TYR A 51 8.70 24.13 -11.39
N ILE A 52 8.69 24.68 -10.17
CA ILE A 52 7.52 25.31 -9.57
C ILE A 52 7.96 26.59 -8.82
N GLY A 53 7.71 27.78 -9.39
CA GLY A 53 8.24 29.04 -8.87
C GLY A 53 7.61 29.54 -7.56
N ASP A 54 6.40 29.09 -7.26
CA ASP A 54 5.63 29.33 -6.03
C ASP A 54 5.90 28.30 -4.92
N TYR A 55 6.75 27.30 -5.18
CA TYR A 55 7.12 26.27 -4.21
C TYR A 55 7.78 26.85 -2.96
N ARG A 56 7.74 26.10 -1.84
CA ARG A 56 8.38 26.52 -0.58
C ARG A 56 9.84 26.90 -0.78
N PHE A 57 10.28 27.92 -0.05
CA PHE A 57 11.70 28.30 -0.02
C PHE A 57 12.56 27.17 0.57
N SER A 58 13.84 27.18 0.23
CA SER A 58 14.77 26.11 0.60
C SER A 58 16.17 26.71 0.71
N ASP A 59 16.88 26.39 1.80
CA ASP A 59 18.13 27.07 2.14
C ASP A 59 19.38 26.42 1.55
N ASP A 60 19.31 25.10 1.37
CA ASP A 60 20.39 24.23 0.89
C ASP A 60 20.38 24.13 -0.65
N LEU A 61 21.53 23.90 -1.26
CA LEU A 61 21.67 23.54 -2.68
C LEU A 61 22.12 22.07 -2.80
N ASP A 62 21.15 21.16 -2.92
CA ASP A 62 21.41 19.73 -3.13
C ASP A 62 21.86 19.44 -4.59
N PHE A 63 22.98 18.74 -4.76
CA PHE A 63 23.50 18.29 -6.06
C PHE A 63 23.95 16.82 -6.04
N THR A 64 24.03 16.20 -7.22
CA THR A 64 24.83 14.98 -7.46
C THR A 64 25.92 15.28 -8.48
N LEU A 65 27.11 14.73 -8.26
CA LEU A 65 28.27 14.79 -9.15
C LEU A 65 28.21 13.65 -10.18
N LEU A 66 28.46 13.94 -11.46
CA LEU A 66 28.33 12.99 -12.59
C LEU A 66 29.59 12.16 -12.90
N GLU A 67 30.73 12.62 -12.42
CA GLU A 67 32.06 12.12 -12.77
C GLU A 67 32.93 12.29 -11.51
N GLY A 68 33.78 11.33 -11.16
CA GLY A 68 34.72 11.49 -10.05
C GLY A 68 35.65 12.71 -10.28
N VAL A 69 35.70 13.64 -9.33
CA VAL A 69 36.57 14.84 -9.38
C VAL A 69 37.31 14.97 -8.06
N GLU A 70 38.63 15.12 -8.13
CA GLU A 70 39.50 15.35 -6.98
C GLU A 70 39.11 16.60 -6.19
N LYS A 71 39.20 16.53 -4.86
CA LYS A 71 38.75 17.58 -3.93
C LYS A 71 39.32 18.97 -4.27
N ASP A 72 40.62 19.04 -4.56
CA ASP A 72 41.27 20.31 -4.89
C ASP A 72 40.84 20.85 -6.25
N GLU A 73 40.56 19.97 -7.22
CA GLU A 73 40.01 20.41 -8.51
C GLU A 73 38.57 20.92 -8.34
N LEU A 74 37.71 20.18 -7.62
CA LEU A 74 36.35 20.61 -7.31
C LEU A 74 36.35 21.94 -6.55
N THR A 75 37.26 22.10 -5.59
CA THR A 75 37.49 23.34 -4.84
C THR A 75 37.81 24.52 -5.77
N ASN A 76 38.75 24.34 -6.70
CA ASN A 76 39.14 25.40 -7.64
C ASN A 76 38.05 25.69 -8.68
N ARG A 77 37.32 24.66 -9.15
CA ARG A 77 36.14 24.77 -10.01
C ARG A 77 35.01 25.57 -9.33
N ILE A 78 34.75 25.34 -8.05
CA ILE A 78 33.72 26.05 -7.27
C ILE A 78 34.14 27.49 -6.95
N LYS A 79 35.38 27.74 -6.50
CA LYS A 79 35.93 29.10 -6.32
C LYS A 79 35.78 29.94 -7.60
N SER A 80 36.08 29.34 -8.75
CA SER A 80 35.90 29.95 -10.08
C SER A 80 34.44 30.16 -10.49
N ALA A 81 33.48 29.43 -9.92
CA ALA A 81 32.05 29.67 -10.10
C ALA A 81 31.54 30.82 -9.22
N VAL A 82 31.91 30.85 -7.93
CA VAL A 82 31.53 31.93 -7.01
C VAL A 82 32.10 33.28 -7.46
N ALA A 83 33.34 33.31 -7.95
CA ALA A 83 33.95 34.52 -8.52
C ALA A 83 33.19 35.06 -9.75
N ARG A 84 32.67 34.17 -10.62
CA ARG A 84 31.78 34.57 -11.74
C ARG A 84 30.44 35.08 -11.24
N ALA A 85 29.80 34.38 -10.29
CA ALA A 85 28.54 34.82 -9.70
C ALA A 85 28.68 36.22 -9.06
N ARG A 86 29.77 36.50 -8.35
CA ARG A 86 30.12 37.82 -7.80
C ARG A 86 30.21 38.89 -8.89
N LYS A 87 30.97 38.63 -9.96
CA LYS A 87 31.18 39.56 -11.08
C LYS A 87 29.90 39.86 -11.87
N GLU A 88 29.05 38.85 -12.10
CA GLU A 88 27.85 39.00 -12.92
C GLU A 88 26.65 39.58 -12.15
N SER A 89 26.51 39.26 -10.86
CA SER A 89 25.33 39.63 -10.06
C SER A 89 25.44 40.96 -9.31
N GLY A 90 26.67 41.41 -9.02
CA GLY A 90 26.95 42.50 -8.09
C GLY A 90 26.82 42.13 -6.59
N ILE A 91 26.41 40.89 -6.26
CA ILE A 91 26.33 40.41 -4.87
C ILE A 91 27.74 40.29 -4.29
N ASN A 92 27.93 40.74 -3.04
CA ASN A 92 29.19 40.51 -2.32
C ASN A 92 29.25 39.08 -1.79
N PHE A 93 29.54 38.12 -2.68
CA PHE A 93 30.00 36.79 -2.29
C PHE A 93 31.41 36.88 -1.68
N SER A 94 31.65 36.08 -0.64
CA SER A 94 32.95 35.96 0.00
C SER A 94 33.83 34.96 -0.74
N ASP A 95 35.14 35.23 -0.74
CA ASP A 95 36.17 34.31 -1.23
C ASP A 95 36.53 33.25 -0.17
N ASP A 96 36.10 33.45 1.09
CA ASP A 96 36.23 32.54 2.23
C ASP A 96 35.24 31.36 2.10
N ILE A 97 35.53 30.44 1.17
CA ILE A 97 34.67 29.27 0.89
C ILE A 97 35.16 28.08 1.73
N GLU A 98 34.29 27.61 2.63
CA GLU A 98 34.50 26.38 3.39
C GLU A 98 34.21 25.16 2.51
N ILE A 99 35.10 24.18 2.46
CA ILE A 99 34.85 22.89 1.79
C ILE A 99 35.25 21.75 2.72
N GLN A 100 34.27 20.91 3.06
CA GLN A 100 34.45 19.69 3.82
C GLN A 100 34.10 18.49 2.93
N GLU A 101 34.69 17.35 3.24
CA GLU A 101 34.53 16.09 2.52
C GLU A 101 34.13 15.03 3.52
N ASN A 102 33.19 14.17 3.13
CA ASN A 102 32.60 13.14 3.96
C ASN A 102 32.26 11.91 3.10
N GLU A 103 31.85 10.82 3.74
CA GLU A 103 31.57 9.53 3.10
C GLU A 103 30.50 9.57 1.99
N ASN A 104 29.67 10.62 1.92
CA ASN A 104 28.67 10.81 0.87
C ASN A 104 29.12 11.74 -0.27
N GLY A 105 30.20 12.51 -0.08
CA GLY A 105 30.68 13.54 -1.02
C GLY A 105 31.18 14.80 -0.31
N PHE A 106 30.74 15.98 -0.77
CA PHE A 106 31.27 17.26 -0.34
C PHE A 106 30.19 18.19 0.24
N GLU A 107 30.50 18.85 1.36
CA GLU A 107 29.72 19.96 1.92
C GLU A 107 30.49 21.26 1.70
N VAL A 108 29.83 22.26 1.09
CA VAL A 108 30.44 23.55 0.75
C VAL A 108 29.65 24.70 1.35
N GLY A 109 30.36 25.58 2.07
CA GLY A 109 29.83 26.82 2.63
C GLY A 109 30.21 28.03 1.79
N VAL A 110 29.22 28.68 1.16
CA VAL A 110 29.41 29.95 0.44
C VAL A 110 28.73 31.07 1.22
N TYR A 111 29.51 32.06 1.65
CA TYR A 111 29.00 33.24 2.37
C TYR A 111 28.71 34.40 1.41
N PHE A 112 27.64 35.15 1.66
CA PHE A 112 27.25 36.30 0.85
C PHE A 112 26.59 37.42 1.67
N GLN A 113 26.50 38.63 1.09
CA GLN A 113 25.90 39.81 1.71
C GLN A 113 25.21 40.68 0.64
N ILE A 114 23.98 41.17 0.92
CA ILE A 114 23.19 42.04 0.02
C ILE A 114 22.70 43.30 0.76
N MET A 115 21.85 43.15 1.79
CA MET A 115 21.25 44.28 2.52
C MET A 115 21.91 44.55 3.88
N GLN A 116 22.55 43.52 4.45
CA GLN A 116 23.14 43.54 5.78
C GLN A 116 24.37 44.46 5.83
N ARG A 117 24.55 45.21 6.92
CA ARG A 117 25.71 46.09 7.17
C ARG A 117 26.47 45.59 8.40
N GLY A 118 27.78 45.40 8.27
CA GLY A 118 28.66 44.86 9.33
C GLY A 118 29.23 43.49 8.96
N GLU A 119 29.74 42.77 9.95
CA GLU A 119 30.44 41.48 9.74
C GLU A 119 29.50 40.28 9.51
N SER A 120 28.19 40.44 9.74
CA SER A 120 27.23 39.35 9.51
C SER A 120 27.11 39.04 8.02
N ARG A 121 27.42 37.78 7.66
CA ARG A 121 27.32 37.21 6.32
C ARG A 121 26.33 36.07 6.35
N THR A 122 25.49 35.94 5.32
CA THR A 122 24.55 34.82 5.22
C THR A 122 25.22 33.64 4.52
N LYS A 123 25.11 32.43 5.09
CA LYS A 123 25.60 31.19 4.48
C LYS A 123 24.56 30.60 3.51
N ILE A 124 25.04 30.10 2.37
CA ILE A 124 24.38 29.10 1.52
C ILE A 124 25.17 27.80 1.68
N LYS A 125 24.46 26.71 2.00
CA LYS A 125 25.02 25.36 2.04
C LYS A 125 24.86 24.73 0.65
N ILE A 126 25.89 24.05 0.16
CA ILE A 126 25.85 23.28 -1.08
C ILE A 126 26.29 21.86 -0.73
N ASP A 127 25.39 20.90 -0.90
CA ASP A 127 25.61 19.49 -0.57
C ASP A 127 25.73 18.69 -1.87
N ILE A 128 26.94 18.22 -2.17
CA ILE A 128 27.29 17.50 -3.40
C ILE A 128 27.43 16.02 -3.06
N THR A 129 26.52 15.19 -3.55
CA THR A 129 26.61 13.72 -3.42
C THR A 129 27.46 13.13 -4.54
N ASN A 130 28.33 12.16 -4.24
CA ASN A 130 29.09 11.43 -5.26
C ASN A 130 28.20 10.44 -6.04
N GLU A 131 28.56 10.11 -7.27
CA GLU A 131 27.82 9.19 -8.16
C GLU A 131 27.55 7.82 -7.51
N GLU A 132 28.59 7.21 -6.94
CA GLU A 132 28.53 5.93 -6.21
C GLU A 132 27.49 5.93 -5.08
N ASN A 133 27.22 7.12 -4.53
CA ASN A 133 26.32 7.33 -3.40
C ASN A 133 24.88 7.67 -3.80
N GLU A 134 24.58 8.04 -5.05
CA GLU A 134 23.20 8.31 -5.50
C GLU A 134 23.03 8.04 -7.01
N LYS A 135 22.60 6.82 -7.36
CA LYS A 135 22.25 6.46 -8.72
C LYS A 135 21.19 7.40 -9.29
N ILE A 136 21.44 7.94 -10.47
CA ILE A 136 20.45 8.62 -11.31
C ILE A 136 19.72 7.55 -12.12
N LEU A 137 18.39 7.51 -12.04
CA LEU A 137 17.57 6.46 -12.66
C LEU A 137 16.68 6.95 -13.81
N LEU A 138 16.34 8.24 -13.85
CA LEU A 138 15.57 8.85 -14.94
C LEU A 138 16.43 9.79 -15.81
N PRO A 139 16.09 9.98 -17.10
CA PRO A 139 16.82 10.90 -17.98
C PRO A 139 16.86 12.33 -17.45
N LEU A 140 18.07 12.90 -17.40
CA LEU A 140 18.31 14.25 -16.90
C LEU A 140 17.64 15.32 -17.77
N SER A 141 17.06 16.32 -17.12
CA SER A 141 16.50 17.51 -17.78
C SER A 141 17.50 18.67 -17.78
N VAL A 142 17.52 19.47 -18.85
CA VAL A 142 18.18 20.79 -18.86
C VAL A 142 17.09 21.85 -18.86
N ARG A 143 16.93 22.58 -17.76
CA ARG A 143 15.83 23.54 -17.55
C ARG A 143 16.34 24.96 -17.33
N ARG A 144 15.54 25.95 -17.72
CA ARG A 144 15.84 27.39 -17.50
C ARG A 144 15.56 27.73 -16.03
N ILE A 145 16.45 28.50 -15.42
CA ILE A 145 16.31 28.94 -14.03
C ILE A 145 15.15 29.95 -13.93
N ILE A 146 14.20 29.69 -13.03
CA ILE A 146 13.08 30.58 -12.71
C ILE A 146 13.62 31.73 -11.87
N HIS A 147 13.49 32.96 -12.36
CA HIS A 147 13.99 34.18 -11.71
C HIS A 147 12.86 35.22 -11.66
N PRO A 148 12.05 35.24 -10.58
CA PRO A 148 10.86 36.10 -10.46
C PRO A 148 11.22 37.51 -9.96
N TYR A 149 12.26 38.11 -10.52
CA TYR A 149 12.85 39.38 -10.07
C TYR A 149 13.04 40.33 -11.26
N THR A 150 13.16 41.63 -11.00
CA THR A 150 13.17 42.66 -12.06
C THR A 150 14.44 42.68 -12.92
N ASP A 151 15.56 42.12 -12.45
CA ASP A 151 16.80 42.06 -13.23
C ASP A 151 16.99 40.75 -14.01
N THR A 152 17.77 40.79 -15.09
CA THR A 152 17.77 39.73 -16.10
C THR A 152 18.78 38.62 -15.79
N LEU A 153 18.29 37.48 -15.30
CA LEU A 153 19.07 36.24 -15.20
C LEU A 153 18.67 35.23 -16.29
N GLU A 154 19.52 35.09 -17.31
CA GLU A 154 19.44 33.97 -18.23
C GLU A 154 20.40 32.86 -17.81
N GLY A 155 19.85 31.71 -17.40
CA GLY A 155 20.63 30.52 -17.07
C GLY A 155 19.84 29.24 -17.34
N LYS A 156 20.55 28.16 -17.66
CA LYS A 156 20.01 26.79 -17.72
C LYS A 156 20.87 25.90 -16.85
N ILE A 157 20.31 24.85 -16.26
CA ILE A 157 21.03 23.90 -15.42
C ILE A 157 20.54 22.47 -15.65
N ARG A 158 21.44 21.48 -15.46
CA ARG A 158 21.08 20.06 -15.37
C ARG A 158 20.33 19.81 -14.07
N VAL A 159 19.22 19.09 -14.14
CA VAL A 159 18.38 18.76 -12.99
C VAL A 159 17.83 17.33 -13.12
N TYR A 160 17.64 16.67 -11.99
CA TYR A 160 16.88 15.43 -11.88
C TYR A 160 15.47 15.59 -12.45
N ALA A 161 14.88 14.50 -12.96
CA ALA A 161 13.44 14.46 -13.25
C ALA A 161 12.63 14.67 -11.95
N LEU A 162 11.48 15.35 -12.02
CA LEU A 162 10.69 15.69 -10.82
C LEU A 162 10.21 14.42 -10.10
N GLU A 163 9.85 13.41 -10.88
CA GLU A 163 9.49 12.07 -10.41
C GLU A 163 10.61 11.42 -9.58
N GLU A 164 11.89 11.64 -9.94
CA GLU A 164 13.02 11.09 -9.20
C GLU A 164 13.33 11.89 -7.92
N ILE A 165 13.14 13.21 -7.94
CA ILE A 165 13.21 14.02 -6.72
C ILE A 165 12.12 13.57 -5.73
N VAL A 166 10.90 13.29 -6.20
CA VAL A 166 9.82 12.74 -5.35
C VAL A 166 10.16 11.35 -4.82
N ALA A 167 10.77 10.47 -5.63
CA ALA A 167 11.23 9.16 -5.14
C ALA A 167 12.30 9.28 -4.03
N GLU A 168 13.26 10.20 -4.16
CA GLU A 168 14.24 10.49 -3.11
C GLU A 168 13.60 11.11 -1.85
N LYS A 169 12.51 11.87 -1.99
CA LYS A 169 11.74 12.42 -0.85
C LYS A 169 10.98 11.34 -0.10
N ILE A 170 10.29 10.46 -0.82
CA ILE A 170 9.61 9.29 -0.22
C ILE A 170 10.64 8.42 0.50
N ARG A 171 11.79 8.10 -0.12
CA ARG A 171 12.90 7.39 0.55
C ARG A 171 13.39 8.11 1.81
N SER A 172 13.58 9.43 1.74
CA SER A 172 14.04 10.24 2.88
C SER A 172 13.10 10.18 4.08
N LEU A 173 11.78 10.05 3.87
CA LEU A 173 10.76 9.99 4.93
C LEU A 173 10.98 8.81 5.89
N PHE A 174 11.46 7.68 5.37
CA PHE A 174 11.78 6.46 6.13
C PHE A 174 13.22 6.44 6.69
N GLN A 175 14.07 7.39 6.30
CA GLN A 175 15.42 7.56 6.86
C GLN A 175 15.50 8.58 8.01
N ARG A 176 14.60 9.57 8.04
CA ARG A 176 14.68 10.70 8.99
C ARG A 176 13.32 11.36 9.24
N THR A 177 13.19 12.02 10.39
CA THR A 177 12.08 12.95 10.65
C THR A 177 12.48 14.34 10.19
N ARG A 178 11.92 14.81 9.06
CA ARG A 178 12.00 16.21 8.62
C ARG A 178 10.65 16.66 8.03
N PRO A 179 9.91 17.58 8.67
CA PRO A 179 8.66 18.16 8.16
C PRO A 179 8.71 18.60 6.69
N ARG A 180 9.85 19.15 6.24
CA ARG A 180 10.01 19.57 4.84
C ARG A 180 9.87 18.42 3.84
N ASP A 181 10.36 17.23 4.15
CA ASP A 181 10.23 16.07 3.26
C ASP A 181 8.79 15.52 3.24
N LEU A 182 8.04 15.64 4.34
CA LEU A 182 6.61 15.30 4.42
C LEU A 182 5.74 16.28 3.60
N TYR A 183 5.99 17.60 3.72
CA TYR A 183 5.35 18.62 2.88
C TYR A 183 5.67 18.40 1.40
N ASP A 184 6.93 18.12 1.07
CA ASP A 184 7.39 17.95 -0.31
C ASP A 184 6.63 16.82 -1.02
N ILE A 185 6.36 15.69 -0.33
CA ILE A 185 5.58 14.59 -0.89
C ILE A 185 4.12 15.01 -1.09
N TRP A 186 3.47 15.57 -0.07
CA TRP A 186 2.07 15.98 -0.12
C TRP A 186 1.78 16.96 -1.26
N TYR A 187 2.62 18.00 -1.41
CA TYR A 187 2.43 19.01 -2.45
C TYR A 187 2.70 18.46 -3.85
N LEU A 188 3.67 17.55 -4.02
CA LEU A 188 4.09 17.07 -5.34
C LEU A 188 3.34 15.83 -5.84
N TRP A 189 2.72 15.01 -4.98
CA TRP A 189 2.19 13.70 -5.37
C TRP A 189 1.15 13.73 -6.50
N ASN A 190 0.26 14.73 -6.50
CA ASN A 190 -0.74 14.92 -7.56
C ASN A 190 -0.21 15.77 -8.74
N ARG A 191 1.05 16.23 -8.68
CA ARG A 191 1.73 17.03 -9.72
C ARG A 191 2.80 16.25 -10.49
N VAL A 192 2.89 14.92 -10.29
CA VAL A 192 3.89 14.03 -10.91
C VAL A 192 3.27 12.77 -11.51
N GLN A 193 3.99 12.14 -12.45
CA GLN A 193 3.61 10.85 -13.02
C GLN A 193 3.83 9.72 -12.00
N LYS A 194 2.87 9.52 -11.07
CA LYS A 194 2.91 8.55 -9.96
C LYS A 194 3.51 7.18 -10.35
N LYS A 195 3.11 6.64 -11.51
CA LYS A 195 3.65 5.39 -12.07
C LYS A 195 5.18 5.39 -12.22
N LYS A 196 5.78 6.45 -12.77
CA LYS A 196 7.24 6.55 -12.92
C LYS A 196 7.96 6.64 -11.59
N VAL A 197 7.33 7.25 -10.58
CA VAL A 197 7.87 7.28 -9.21
C VAL A 197 7.92 5.86 -8.66
N LEU A 198 6.82 5.11 -8.76
CA LEU A 198 6.73 3.71 -8.33
C LEU A 198 7.72 2.79 -9.07
N GLU A 199 7.95 3.00 -10.37
CA GLU A 199 8.90 2.20 -11.18
C GLU A 199 10.35 2.30 -10.69
N ILE A 200 10.78 3.44 -10.11
CA ILE A 200 12.15 3.65 -9.62
C ILE A 200 12.29 3.52 -8.09
N LEU A 201 11.18 3.55 -7.35
CA LEU A 201 11.18 3.60 -5.89
C LEU A 201 11.89 2.39 -5.23
N PRO A 202 11.71 1.13 -5.69
CA PRO A 202 12.40 -0.02 -5.11
C PRO A 202 13.93 0.07 -5.21
N GLU A 203 14.47 0.45 -6.36
CA GLU A 203 15.93 0.53 -6.56
C GLU A 203 16.53 1.73 -5.78
N LYS A 204 15.78 2.84 -5.60
CA LYS A 204 16.17 3.93 -4.68
C LYS A 204 16.26 3.44 -3.23
N PHE A 205 15.23 2.76 -2.71
CA PHE A 205 15.23 2.22 -1.33
C PHE A 205 16.37 1.23 -1.11
N LYS A 206 16.51 0.26 -2.02
CA LYS A 206 17.56 -0.77 -2.02
C LYS A 206 18.98 -0.18 -2.09
N THR A 207 19.22 0.85 -2.92
CA THR A 207 20.54 1.49 -3.07
C THR A 207 21.03 2.14 -1.76
N LYS A 208 20.14 2.52 -0.84
CA LYS A 208 20.50 3.03 0.49
C LYS A 208 20.13 2.09 1.64
N ASN A 209 19.80 0.83 1.35
CA ASN A 209 19.38 -0.20 2.31
C ASN A 209 18.29 0.30 3.29
N VAL A 210 17.23 0.90 2.74
CA VAL A 210 16.07 1.42 3.49
C VAL A 210 14.88 0.49 3.29
N GLU A 211 14.11 0.25 4.34
CA GLU A 211 12.82 -0.45 4.27
C GLU A 211 11.65 0.53 4.49
N MET A 212 10.49 0.25 3.89
CA MET A 212 9.29 1.09 4.00
C MET A 212 8.45 0.70 5.24
N ASP A 213 8.99 0.92 6.44
CA ASP A 213 8.24 0.62 7.68
C ASP A 213 7.18 1.69 7.98
N ILE A 214 5.93 1.39 7.60
CA ILE A 214 4.73 2.20 7.88
C ILE A 214 4.51 2.37 9.40
N LYS A 215 4.89 1.40 10.24
CA LYS A 215 4.73 1.46 11.71
C LYS A 215 5.70 2.47 12.32
N ASP A 216 6.95 2.49 11.87
CA ASP A 216 7.93 3.51 12.28
C ASP A 216 7.51 4.91 11.85
N PHE A 217 7.09 5.07 10.59
CA PHE A 217 6.64 6.38 10.09
C PHE A 217 5.44 6.91 10.89
N GLU A 218 4.44 6.08 11.18
CA GLU A 218 3.31 6.42 12.05
C GLU A 218 3.75 6.74 13.49
N ARG A 219 4.67 5.95 14.07
CA ARG A 219 5.24 6.18 15.41
C ARG A 219 5.88 7.57 15.52
N ARG A 220 6.58 8.03 14.48
CA ARG A 220 7.26 9.34 14.43
C ARG A 220 6.31 10.52 14.17
N LYS A 221 4.99 10.31 14.05
CA LYS A 221 3.97 11.37 13.85
C LYS A 221 4.08 12.54 14.83
N ASN A 222 4.29 12.26 16.11
CA ASN A 222 4.43 13.31 17.13
C ASN A 222 5.68 14.17 16.88
N ASP A 223 6.78 13.58 16.43
CA ASP A 223 8.04 14.27 16.16
C ASP A 223 7.89 15.19 14.94
N PHE A 224 7.21 14.72 13.89
CA PHE A 224 6.83 15.57 12.76
C PHE A 224 5.91 16.72 13.19
N LYS A 225 4.91 16.47 14.06
CA LYS A 225 3.98 17.50 14.55
C LYS A 225 4.69 18.59 15.35
N ASN A 226 5.54 18.19 16.30
CA ASN A 226 6.30 19.10 17.16
C ASN A 226 7.29 19.98 16.36
N ALA A 227 7.80 19.48 15.23
CA ALA A 227 8.70 20.22 14.35
C ALA A 227 7.97 20.97 13.21
N TRP A 228 6.66 20.78 13.01
CA TRP A 228 5.94 21.19 11.79
C TRP A 228 6.06 22.70 11.52
N GLU A 229 5.56 23.52 12.45
CA GLU A 229 5.52 24.96 12.29
C GLU A 229 6.93 25.57 12.27
N SER A 230 7.78 25.20 13.21
CA SER A 230 9.15 25.73 13.33
C SER A 230 10.01 25.45 12.10
N SER A 231 9.83 24.29 11.45
CA SER A 231 10.57 23.90 10.24
C SER A 231 10.09 24.60 8.97
N LEU A 232 8.81 24.98 8.88
CA LEU A 232 8.17 25.38 7.61
C LEU A 232 7.66 26.82 7.57
N ARG A 233 7.35 27.45 8.72
CA ARG A 233 6.75 28.80 8.78
C ARG A 233 7.63 29.92 8.20
N HIS A 234 8.94 29.70 8.05
CA HIS A 234 9.86 30.64 7.40
C HIS A 234 10.08 30.35 5.90
N GLN A 235 9.43 29.31 5.36
CA GLN A 235 9.57 28.82 3.98
C GLN A 235 8.25 28.85 3.19
N LEU A 236 7.13 29.16 3.83
CA LEU A 236 5.77 29.10 3.26
C LEU A 236 4.95 30.33 3.63
N LYS A 237 4.17 30.83 2.66
CA LYS A 237 3.17 31.90 2.83
C LYS A 237 1.98 31.48 3.70
N ALA A 238 1.54 30.23 3.54
CA ALA A 238 0.52 29.59 4.34
C ALA A 238 0.99 28.17 4.68
N LEU A 239 0.88 27.79 5.95
CA LEU A 239 1.23 26.45 6.42
C LEU A 239 -0.04 25.58 6.39
N PRO A 240 -0.09 24.48 5.62
CA PRO A 240 -1.22 23.56 5.68
C PRO A 240 -1.28 22.83 7.03
N GLU A 241 -2.49 22.38 7.38
CA GLU A 241 -2.76 21.67 8.62
C GLU A 241 -1.99 20.32 8.66
N PHE A 242 -1.44 19.97 9.82
CA PHE A 242 -0.53 18.85 9.96
C PHE A 242 -1.22 17.48 9.86
N GLU A 243 -2.38 17.32 10.48
CA GLU A 243 -3.15 16.07 10.51
C GLU A 243 -3.68 15.72 9.11
N ASP A 244 -4.16 16.71 8.35
CA ASP A 244 -4.58 16.55 6.94
C ASP A 244 -3.42 16.11 6.03
N VAL A 245 -2.27 16.77 6.16
CA VAL A 245 -1.04 16.43 5.41
C VAL A 245 -0.51 15.06 5.80
N PHE A 246 -0.39 14.78 7.11
CA PHE A 246 0.17 13.52 7.61
C PHE A 246 -0.74 12.33 7.29
N SER A 247 -2.05 12.45 7.49
CA SER A 247 -3.01 11.38 7.15
C SER A 247 -3.05 11.10 5.66
N THR A 248 -2.91 12.14 4.81
CA THR A 248 -2.80 11.99 3.36
C THR A 248 -1.52 11.27 2.96
N VAL A 249 -0.35 11.72 3.43
CA VAL A 249 0.90 11.03 3.06
C VAL A 249 0.95 9.61 3.62
N LEU A 250 0.49 9.36 4.86
CA LEU A 250 0.40 8.02 5.44
C LEU A 250 -0.42 7.05 4.57
N ARG A 251 -1.57 7.50 4.10
CA ARG A 251 -2.49 6.74 3.24
C ARG A 251 -1.86 6.43 1.88
N GLU A 252 -1.21 7.42 1.26
CA GLU A 252 -0.50 7.22 -0.01
C GLU A 252 0.71 6.28 0.17
N VAL A 253 1.58 6.45 1.17
CA VAL A 253 2.75 5.56 1.33
C VAL A 253 2.36 4.14 1.77
N GLY A 254 1.26 3.96 2.51
CA GLY A 254 0.70 2.64 2.81
C GLY A 254 0.28 1.90 1.53
N ARG A 255 -0.39 2.60 0.60
CA ARG A 255 -0.71 2.08 -0.74
C ARG A 255 0.56 1.79 -1.55
N MET A 256 1.54 2.72 -1.57
CA MET A 256 2.82 2.52 -2.26
C MET A 256 3.54 1.26 -1.77
N CYS A 257 3.45 0.91 -0.48
CA CYS A 257 4.05 -0.30 0.07
C CYS A 257 3.47 -1.57 -0.58
N ILE A 258 2.15 -1.62 -0.81
CA ILE A 258 1.49 -2.72 -1.54
C ILE A 258 1.90 -2.73 -3.02
N GLU A 259 1.97 -1.57 -3.68
CA GLU A 259 2.40 -1.44 -5.08
C GLU A 259 3.89 -1.84 -5.28
N MET A 260 4.77 -1.54 -4.32
CA MET A 260 6.19 -1.92 -4.35
C MET A 260 6.43 -3.42 -4.10
N ASN A 261 5.65 -4.05 -3.22
CA ASN A 261 5.76 -5.48 -2.90
C ASN A 261 4.82 -6.36 -3.75
N ARG A 262 4.23 -5.79 -4.80
CA ARG A 262 3.29 -6.41 -5.73
C ARG A 262 3.73 -7.81 -6.20
N GLU A 263 4.99 -7.98 -6.62
CA GLU A 263 5.49 -9.27 -7.11
C GLU A 263 5.49 -10.36 -6.02
N VAL A 264 5.76 -9.99 -4.77
CA VAL A 264 5.73 -10.90 -3.61
C VAL A 264 4.30 -11.35 -3.33
N ILE A 265 3.34 -10.41 -3.33
CA ILE A 265 1.92 -10.71 -3.06
C ILE A 265 1.34 -11.62 -4.16
N LEU A 266 1.63 -11.35 -5.44
CA LEU A 266 1.19 -12.19 -6.56
C LEU A 266 1.87 -13.57 -6.55
N THR A 267 3.15 -13.66 -6.14
CA THR A 267 3.85 -14.94 -5.96
C THR A 267 3.25 -15.76 -4.84
N GLY A 268 2.85 -15.14 -3.73
CA GLY A 268 2.10 -15.79 -2.66
C GLY A 268 0.74 -16.30 -3.11
N GLU A 269 -0.02 -15.50 -3.88
CA GLU A 269 -1.26 -15.95 -4.50
C GLU A 269 -1.04 -17.17 -5.40
N ILE A 270 -0.01 -17.16 -6.26
CA ILE A 270 0.37 -18.29 -7.12
C ILE A 270 0.64 -19.56 -6.30
N GLY A 271 1.37 -19.45 -5.18
CA GLY A 271 1.61 -20.58 -4.28
C GLY A 271 0.34 -21.07 -3.57
N ALA A 272 -0.58 -20.17 -3.22
CA ALA A 272 -1.86 -20.53 -2.62
C ALA A 272 -2.85 -21.15 -3.62
N LEU A 273 -2.87 -20.70 -4.87
CA LEU A 273 -3.65 -21.34 -5.94
C LEU A 273 -3.18 -22.78 -6.22
N LEU A 274 -1.88 -23.05 -5.98
CA LEU A 274 -1.26 -24.36 -6.18
C LEU A 274 -1.22 -25.24 -4.92
N HIS A 275 -1.58 -24.72 -3.73
CA HIS A 275 -1.31 -25.39 -2.44
C HIS A 275 -1.86 -26.82 -2.38
N ASP A 276 -3.00 -27.04 -3.01
CA ASP A 276 -3.78 -28.27 -2.94
C ASP A 276 -3.79 -29.05 -4.27
N ILE A 277 -2.83 -28.78 -5.18
CA ILE A 277 -2.75 -29.39 -6.52
C ILE A 277 -2.85 -30.92 -6.51
N GLY A 278 -2.34 -31.57 -5.46
CA GLY A 278 -2.43 -33.02 -5.29
C GLY A 278 -3.84 -33.58 -5.05
N LYS A 279 -4.85 -32.75 -4.76
CA LYS A 279 -6.26 -33.18 -4.74
C LYS A 279 -6.78 -33.58 -6.13
N LEU A 280 -6.15 -33.10 -7.20
CA LEU A 280 -6.45 -33.52 -8.57
C LEU A 280 -5.93 -34.94 -8.88
N HIS A 281 -4.94 -35.44 -8.14
CA HIS A 281 -4.39 -36.79 -8.36
C HIS A 281 -5.40 -37.88 -7.90
N PRO A 282 -5.68 -38.94 -8.69
CA PRO A 282 -6.72 -39.93 -8.36
C PRO A 282 -6.60 -40.61 -7.00
N ASP A 283 -5.39 -40.72 -6.43
CA ASP A 283 -5.20 -41.30 -5.09
C ASP A 283 -5.86 -40.48 -3.98
N PHE A 284 -6.05 -39.18 -4.16
CA PHE A 284 -6.85 -38.36 -3.24
C PHE A 284 -8.26 -38.94 -3.14
N VAL A 285 -8.96 -39.12 -4.26
CA VAL A 285 -10.32 -39.69 -4.29
C VAL A 285 -10.33 -41.11 -3.72
N LYS A 286 -9.36 -41.96 -4.08
CA LYS A 286 -9.21 -43.33 -3.52
C LYS A 286 -9.02 -43.32 -1.99
N SER A 287 -8.29 -42.36 -1.44
CA SER A 287 -8.06 -42.24 0.03
C SER A 287 -9.29 -41.70 0.77
N LYS A 288 -10.04 -40.77 0.15
CA LYS A 288 -11.22 -40.14 0.76
C LYS A 288 -12.53 -40.92 0.55
N SER A 289 -12.57 -41.95 -0.30
CA SER A 289 -13.76 -42.79 -0.50
C SER A 289 -14.16 -43.63 0.74
N VAL A 290 -15.27 -44.37 0.64
CA VAL A 290 -15.66 -45.39 1.65
C VAL A 290 -14.60 -46.50 1.73
N GLU A 291 -14.10 -46.93 0.58
CA GLU A 291 -13.20 -48.08 0.40
C GLU A 291 -11.75 -47.81 0.81
N LYS A 292 -11.29 -46.55 0.79
CA LYS A 292 -9.94 -46.12 1.21
C LYS A 292 -8.78 -46.86 0.51
N THR A 293 -8.87 -47.05 -0.81
CA THR A 293 -7.90 -47.86 -1.58
C THR A 293 -6.60 -47.15 -1.97
N GLY A 294 -6.39 -45.90 -1.52
CA GLY A 294 -5.20 -45.10 -1.84
C GLY A 294 -4.64 -44.35 -0.63
N GLN A 295 -3.39 -43.88 -0.74
CA GLN A 295 -2.75 -43.05 0.29
C GLN A 295 -3.03 -41.56 0.05
N ASP A 296 -3.19 -40.81 1.14
CA ASP A 296 -3.47 -39.38 1.11
C ASP A 296 -2.17 -38.58 0.95
N ILE A 297 -1.74 -38.38 -0.30
CA ILE A 297 -0.42 -37.82 -0.65
C ILE A 297 -0.45 -36.39 -1.19
N HIS A 298 -1.57 -35.68 -1.16
CA HIS A 298 -1.78 -34.43 -1.90
C HIS A 298 -0.71 -33.34 -1.66
N ALA A 299 -0.28 -33.11 -0.42
CA ALA A 299 0.80 -32.16 -0.09
C ALA A 299 2.24 -32.71 -0.32
N GLN A 300 2.40 -33.98 -0.68
CA GLN A 300 3.70 -34.67 -0.83
C GLN A 300 4.14 -34.68 -2.31
N ILE A 301 4.20 -33.50 -2.93
CA ILE A 301 4.31 -33.35 -4.40
C ILE A 301 5.50 -34.08 -5.04
N ASP A 302 6.64 -34.19 -4.34
CA ASP A 302 7.83 -34.91 -4.80
C ASP A 302 7.62 -36.42 -5.02
N LYS A 303 6.47 -36.97 -4.62
CA LYS A 303 6.09 -38.38 -4.88
C LYS A 303 5.34 -38.59 -6.19
N PHE A 304 4.76 -37.55 -6.79
CA PHE A 304 3.79 -37.72 -7.88
C PHE A 304 3.82 -36.63 -8.96
N LEU A 305 4.34 -35.42 -8.70
CA LEU A 305 4.66 -34.46 -9.76
C LEU A 305 5.97 -34.84 -10.48
N ARG A 306 6.08 -34.45 -11.74
CA ARG A 306 7.28 -34.62 -12.54
C ARG A 306 8.45 -33.78 -12.02
N PRO A 307 9.69 -34.32 -11.99
CA PRO A 307 10.87 -33.60 -11.51
C PRO A 307 11.16 -32.25 -12.21
N GLU A 308 10.77 -32.09 -13.48
CA GLU A 308 10.89 -30.81 -14.20
C GLU A 308 9.97 -29.73 -13.59
N LEU A 309 8.72 -30.06 -13.31
CA LEU A 309 7.77 -29.14 -12.67
C LEU A 309 8.22 -28.79 -11.24
N ILE A 310 8.65 -29.78 -10.46
CA ILE A 310 9.19 -29.57 -9.11
C ILE A 310 10.42 -28.65 -9.14
N LYS A 311 11.31 -28.78 -10.14
CA LYS A 311 12.47 -27.90 -10.33
C LYS A 311 12.06 -26.44 -10.61
N PHE A 312 10.97 -26.22 -11.34
CA PHE A 312 10.44 -24.86 -11.56
C PHE A 312 9.71 -24.30 -10.33
N ILE A 313 8.96 -25.12 -9.59
CA ILE A 313 8.32 -24.73 -8.31
C ILE A 313 9.37 -24.35 -7.25
N LYS A 314 10.58 -24.94 -7.30
CA LYS A 314 11.74 -24.62 -6.45
C LYS A 314 12.65 -23.53 -7.04
N ASN A 315 12.19 -22.73 -8.01
CA ASN A 315 12.99 -21.65 -8.59
C ASN A 315 12.88 -20.36 -7.76
N THR A 316 14.01 -19.66 -7.55
CA THR A 316 14.09 -18.45 -6.70
C THR A 316 13.29 -17.25 -7.24
N LYS A 317 12.82 -17.27 -8.49
CA LYS A 317 11.78 -16.34 -8.98
C LYS A 317 10.43 -16.48 -8.28
N PHE A 318 10.26 -17.48 -7.41
CA PHE A 318 9.07 -17.69 -6.58
C PHE A 318 9.40 -17.71 -5.07
N ASP A 319 10.53 -17.10 -4.68
CA ASP A 319 10.82 -16.80 -3.27
C ASP A 319 9.91 -15.67 -2.79
N ILE A 320 9.36 -15.82 -1.59
CA ILE A 320 8.44 -14.87 -0.96
C ILE A 320 9.16 -14.28 0.25
N THR A 321 9.39 -12.96 0.27
CA THR A 321 10.03 -12.26 1.41
C THR A 321 9.13 -11.10 1.84
N VAL A 322 8.68 -11.11 3.09
CA VAL A 322 7.85 -10.05 3.68
C VAL A 322 8.52 -9.57 4.98
N GLY A 323 9.20 -8.43 4.90
CA GLY A 323 10.11 -7.98 5.95
C GLY A 323 11.17 -9.04 6.26
N ASN A 324 11.19 -9.51 7.52
CA ASN A 324 12.12 -10.55 7.98
C ASN A 324 11.67 -12.00 7.67
N GLU A 325 10.40 -12.22 7.31
CA GLU A 325 9.89 -13.57 7.01
C GLU A 325 10.24 -13.97 5.57
N LYS A 326 10.60 -15.25 5.39
CA LYS A 326 10.93 -15.82 4.08
C LYS A 326 10.28 -17.20 3.90
N SER A 327 9.69 -17.40 2.73
CA SER A 327 9.08 -18.66 2.31
C SER A 327 9.24 -18.86 0.80
N THR A 328 8.68 -19.94 0.27
CA THR A 328 8.64 -20.25 -1.16
C THR A 328 7.30 -20.87 -1.52
N ILE A 329 6.89 -20.82 -2.79
CA ILE A 329 5.68 -21.54 -3.23
C ILE A 329 5.78 -23.06 -2.97
N TYR A 330 6.99 -23.62 -2.94
CA TYR A 330 7.23 -25.01 -2.54
C TYR A 330 6.89 -25.27 -1.06
N ASN A 331 7.25 -24.36 -0.15
CA ASN A 331 6.87 -24.47 1.27
C ASN A 331 5.35 -24.37 1.43
N LEU A 332 4.70 -23.43 0.73
CA LEU A 332 3.25 -23.27 0.75
C LEU A 332 2.53 -24.57 0.36
N ILE A 333 2.98 -25.25 -0.69
CA ILE A 333 2.40 -26.53 -1.15
C ILE A 333 2.75 -27.70 -0.20
N THR A 334 3.97 -27.78 0.32
CA THR A 334 4.43 -28.97 1.08
C THR A 334 4.22 -28.92 2.59
N GLN A 335 4.05 -27.73 3.18
CA GLN A 335 4.13 -27.53 4.63
C GLN A 335 2.83 -27.03 5.29
N HIS A 336 1.79 -26.65 4.53
CA HIS A 336 0.52 -26.17 5.09
C HIS A 336 -0.21 -27.21 5.98
N HIS A 337 0.18 -28.49 5.90
CA HIS A 337 -0.31 -29.57 6.78
C HIS A 337 0.68 -30.06 7.85
N GLU A 338 1.87 -29.45 8.01
CA GLU A 338 2.75 -29.74 9.16
C GLU A 338 2.05 -29.32 10.47
N LYS A 339 2.12 -30.23 11.45
CA LYS A 339 1.48 -30.11 12.76
C LYS A 339 2.33 -29.27 13.73
N ASP A 340 3.65 -29.36 13.62
CA ASP A 340 4.58 -28.58 14.43
C ASP A 340 4.77 -27.16 13.86
N GLU A 341 4.03 -26.20 14.40
CA GLU A 341 4.09 -24.79 14.01
C GLU A 341 5.45 -24.11 14.27
N LYS A 342 6.43 -24.81 14.88
CA LYS A 342 7.82 -24.34 15.01
C LYS A 342 8.69 -24.61 13.77
N LYS A 343 8.29 -25.54 12.89
CA LYS A 343 9.07 -25.91 11.70
C LYS A 343 8.74 -25.11 10.44
N ILE A 344 7.62 -24.39 10.47
CA ILE A 344 7.10 -23.63 9.33
C ILE A 344 7.26 -22.13 9.58
N ASP A 345 7.52 -21.38 8.52
CA ASP A 345 7.59 -19.92 8.54
C ASP A 345 6.21 -19.28 8.80
N ASN A 346 6.14 -17.98 9.10
CA ASN A 346 4.85 -17.35 9.42
C ASN A 346 3.93 -17.21 8.19
N ILE A 347 4.49 -17.15 6.98
CA ILE A 347 3.75 -17.06 5.72
C ILE A 347 2.97 -18.37 5.46
N VAL A 348 3.60 -19.53 5.66
CA VAL A 348 2.93 -20.85 5.64
C VAL A 348 1.84 -20.95 6.71
N LYS A 349 2.03 -20.36 7.90
CA LYS A 349 0.99 -20.33 8.95
C LYS A 349 -0.23 -19.54 8.52
N LEU A 350 -0.05 -18.40 7.83
CA LEU A 350 -1.16 -17.63 7.28
C LEU A 350 -1.93 -18.43 6.21
N LEU A 351 -1.25 -19.06 5.26
CA LEU A 351 -1.91 -19.91 4.24
C LEU A 351 -2.68 -21.08 4.87
N LYS A 352 -2.03 -21.83 5.77
CA LYS A 352 -2.63 -22.93 6.54
C LYS A 352 -3.90 -22.52 7.29
N ARG A 353 -4.03 -21.23 7.64
CA ARG A 353 -5.19 -20.69 8.36
C ARG A 353 -6.27 -20.17 7.42
N CYS A 354 -5.91 -19.76 6.20
CA CYS A 354 -6.86 -19.58 5.10
C CYS A 354 -7.49 -20.92 4.71
N ASP A 355 -6.69 -21.96 4.38
CA ASP A 355 -7.18 -23.32 4.08
C ASP A 355 -8.15 -23.79 5.17
N GLN A 356 -7.73 -23.77 6.44
CA GLN A 356 -8.57 -24.20 7.56
C GLN A 356 -9.89 -23.42 7.69
N LYS A 357 -9.91 -22.13 7.33
CA LYS A 357 -11.11 -21.29 7.38
C LYS A 357 -12.07 -21.57 6.24
N ASP A 358 -11.56 -21.60 5.03
CA ASP A 358 -12.27 -21.95 3.80
C ASP A 358 -12.91 -23.34 3.94
N SER A 359 -12.06 -24.32 4.29
CA SER A 359 -12.42 -25.67 4.73
C SER A 359 -13.51 -25.74 5.80
N THR A 360 -13.71 -24.72 6.63
CA THR A 360 -14.71 -24.74 7.71
C THR A 360 -16.03 -24.15 7.22
N ASP A 361 -15.99 -23.04 6.49
CA ASP A 361 -17.17 -22.41 5.88
C ASP A 361 -17.83 -23.38 4.87
N ASP A 362 -17.06 -24.07 4.03
CA ASP A 362 -17.53 -25.08 3.05
C ASP A 362 -18.24 -26.29 3.69
N LYS A 363 -17.75 -26.73 4.85
CA LYS A 363 -18.10 -28.06 5.39
C LYS A 363 -19.46 -28.10 6.07
N GLY A 364 -20.04 -26.96 6.46
CA GLY A 364 -21.41 -26.86 6.99
C GLY A 364 -21.80 -28.01 7.93
N VAL A 365 -22.66 -28.92 7.45
CA VAL A 365 -22.97 -30.19 8.14
C VAL A 365 -22.66 -31.40 7.25
N VAL A 366 -21.38 -31.71 7.05
CA VAL A 366 -20.91 -32.92 6.36
C VAL A 366 -21.46 -34.20 7.01
N ARG A 367 -21.94 -35.16 6.20
CA ARG A 367 -22.55 -36.41 6.73
C ARG A 367 -22.02 -37.71 6.11
N LYS A 368 -21.73 -37.78 4.80
CA LYS A 368 -21.50 -39.07 4.12
C LYS A 368 -20.34 -39.09 3.13
N LYS A 369 -19.43 -40.07 3.26
CA LYS A 369 -18.40 -40.42 2.25
C LYS A 369 -19.05 -41.00 0.99
N GLN A 370 -18.50 -40.71 -0.18
CA GLN A 370 -18.89 -41.32 -1.45
C GLN A 370 -18.16 -42.66 -1.69
N HIS A 371 -18.82 -43.56 -2.42
CA HIS A 371 -18.21 -44.81 -2.90
C HIS A 371 -17.34 -44.52 -4.12
N LEU A 372 -16.18 -45.17 -4.24
CA LEU A 372 -15.23 -44.91 -5.33
C LEU A 372 -15.86 -45.09 -6.73
N ALA A 373 -16.75 -46.08 -6.89
CA ALA A 373 -17.44 -46.34 -8.15
C ALA A 373 -18.64 -45.40 -8.43
N ASP A 374 -19.09 -44.61 -7.45
CA ASP A 374 -20.18 -43.63 -7.59
C ASP A 374 -19.81 -42.31 -6.87
N THR A 375 -18.64 -41.77 -7.20
CA THR A 375 -18.19 -40.45 -6.73
C THR A 375 -18.60 -39.36 -7.72
N TRP A 376 -19.19 -38.28 -7.22
CA TRP A 376 -19.72 -37.17 -8.02
C TRP A 376 -19.37 -35.81 -7.41
N ILE A 377 -19.28 -34.82 -8.28
CA ILE A 377 -19.52 -33.41 -7.96
C ILE A 377 -21.04 -33.20 -7.99
N PHE A 378 -21.60 -32.56 -6.97
CA PHE A 378 -23.01 -32.18 -6.91
C PHE A 378 -23.19 -30.70 -7.27
N SER A 379 -24.43 -30.25 -7.41
CA SER A 379 -24.78 -28.83 -7.35
C SER A 379 -25.08 -28.40 -5.91
N PRO A 380 -25.01 -27.10 -5.56
CA PRO A 380 -25.56 -26.56 -4.32
C PRO A 380 -27.07 -26.86 -4.10
N PHE A 381 -27.80 -27.19 -5.16
CA PHE A 381 -29.20 -27.62 -5.12
C PHE A 381 -29.40 -29.14 -5.02
N GLY A 382 -28.34 -29.91 -4.73
CA GLY A 382 -28.41 -31.34 -4.42
C GLY A 382 -28.56 -32.31 -5.61
N TYR A 383 -28.55 -31.85 -6.87
CA TYR A 383 -28.50 -32.76 -8.03
C TYR A 383 -27.06 -33.16 -8.39
N LYS A 384 -26.91 -34.35 -9.00
CA LYS A 384 -25.63 -34.85 -9.52
C LYS A 384 -25.20 -34.03 -10.74
N LYS A 385 -24.06 -33.33 -10.65
CA LYS A 385 -23.54 -32.42 -11.70
C LYS A 385 -22.57 -33.12 -12.64
N GLU A 386 -21.57 -33.81 -12.09
CA GLU A 386 -20.52 -34.50 -12.85
C GLU A 386 -20.05 -35.75 -12.11
N LYS A 387 -19.81 -36.86 -12.82
CA LYS A 387 -19.25 -38.08 -12.23
C LYS A 387 -17.73 -38.02 -12.31
N ILE A 388 -17.05 -38.28 -11.20
CA ILE A 388 -15.59 -38.44 -11.20
C ILE A 388 -15.24 -39.83 -11.73
N ASP A 389 -14.69 -39.88 -12.94
CA ASP A 389 -13.98 -41.05 -13.46
C ASP A 389 -12.48 -40.91 -13.21
N LEU A 390 -11.83 -41.97 -12.70
CA LEU A 390 -10.43 -41.92 -12.28
C LEU A 390 -9.43 -41.92 -13.45
N VAL A 391 -9.82 -42.42 -14.63
CA VAL A 391 -8.97 -42.40 -15.85
C VAL A 391 -9.03 -41.02 -16.49
N CYS A 392 -10.22 -40.43 -16.58
CA CYS A 392 -10.37 -39.03 -17.01
C CYS A 392 -9.67 -38.06 -16.05
N LEU A 393 -9.75 -38.30 -14.73
CA LEU A 393 -9.06 -37.51 -13.71
C LEU A 393 -7.54 -37.64 -13.81
N GLN A 394 -7.02 -38.86 -14.01
CA GLN A 394 -5.59 -39.11 -14.26
C GLN A 394 -5.11 -38.34 -15.50
N LYS A 395 -5.85 -38.41 -16.61
CA LYS A 395 -5.43 -37.73 -17.84
C LYS A 395 -5.46 -36.21 -17.68
N ARG A 396 -6.48 -35.67 -17.01
CA ARG A 396 -6.59 -34.24 -16.68
C ARG A 396 -5.45 -33.75 -15.77
N PHE A 397 -4.94 -34.62 -14.89
CA PHE A 397 -3.76 -34.34 -14.06
C PHE A 397 -2.48 -34.25 -14.91
N GLU A 398 -2.26 -35.20 -15.82
CA GLU A 398 -1.12 -35.21 -16.74
C GLU A 398 -1.10 -33.99 -17.68
N ASP A 399 -2.27 -33.65 -18.26
CA ASP A 399 -2.44 -32.49 -19.15
C ASP A 399 -2.24 -31.16 -18.40
N LEU A 400 -2.64 -31.08 -17.11
CA LEU A 400 -2.32 -29.95 -16.26
C LEU A 400 -0.80 -29.82 -16.08
N GLU A 401 -0.10 -30.90 -15.74
CA GLU A 401 1.36 -30.86 -15.57
C GLU A 401 2.09 -30.41 -16.83
N ASP A 402 1.72 -30.89 -18.02
CA ASP A 402 2.33 -30.46 -19.29
C ASP A 402 2.16 -28.95 -19.50
N THR A 403 0.94 -28.45 -19.25
CA THR A 403 0.63 -27.02 -19.37
C THR A 403 1.40 -26.20 -18.34
N LEU A 404 1.46 -26.64 -17.08
CA LEU A 404 2.21 -25.97 -16.02
C LEU A 404 3.71 -25.93 -16.34
N ILE A 405 4.32 -27.03 -16.80
CA ILE A 405 5.73 -27.04 -17.22
C ILE A 405 5.99 -25.98 -18.30
N GLY A 406 5.11 -25.87 -19.30
CA GLY A 406 5.20 -24.85 -20.35
C GLY A 406 5.11 -23.41 -19.83
N LEU A 407 4.14 -23.13 -18.94
CA LEU A 407 3.95 -21.80 -18.34
C LEU A 407 5.13 -21.41 -17.43
N PHE A 408 5.50 -22.29 -16.49
CA PHE A 408 6.59 -22.05 -15.55
C PHE A 408 7.92 -21.83 -16.27
N LYS A 409 8.20 -22.64 -17.30
CA LYS A 409 9.40 -22.50 -18.14
C LYS A 409 9.47 -21.14 -18.82
N SER A 410 8.35 -20.65 -19.37
CA SER A 410 8.25 -19.38 -20.09
C SER A 410 8.41 -18.15 -19.17
N TYR A 411 7.93 -18.23 -17.93
CA TYR A 411 8.19 -17.19 -16.92
C TYR A 411 9.63 -17.24 -16.38
N VAL A 412 10.16 -18.44 -16.12
CA VAL A 412 11.52 -18.61 -15.61
C VAL A 412 12.57 -18.18 -16.65
N SER A 413 12.35 -18.43 -17.95
CA SER A 413 13.19 -17.89 -19.03
C SER A 413 13.05 -16.38 -19.25
N GLY A 414 12.05 -15.72 -18.67
CA GLY A 414 11.75 -14.30 -18.90
C GLY A 414 11.03 -14.02 -20.23
N THR A 415 10.51 -15.07 -20.90
CA THR A 415 9.71 -14.96 -22.14
C THR A 415 8.29 -14.46 -21.85
N THR A 416 7.81 -14.58 -20.62
CA THR A 416 6.49 -14.15 -20.16
C THR A 416 6.62 -13.32 -18.89
N SER A 417 5.83 -12.24 -18.77
CA SER A 417 5.77 -11.39 -17.58
C SER A 417 4.92 -12.02 -16.46
N LEU A 418 5.13 -11.61 -15.21
CA LEU A 418 4.38 -12.12 -14.06
C LEU A 418 2.83 -12.03 -14.22
N PRO A 419 2.24 -10.92 -14.74
CA PRO A 419 0.79 -10.85 -14.94
C PRO A 419 0.27 -11.87 -15.96
N CYS A 420 0.93 -12.00 -17.10
CA CYS A 420 0.55 -12.97 -18.13
C CYS A 420 0.74 -14.41 -17.65
N PHE A 421 1.76 -14.67 -16.83
CA PHE A 421 1.94 -15.97 -16.17
C PHE A 421 0.81 -16.24 -15.16
N ARG A 422 0.48 -15.29 -14.27
CA ARG A 422 -0.64 -15.38 -13.32
C ARG A 422 -1.96 -15.68 -14.02
N GLU A 423 -2.32 -14.89 -15.03
CA GLU A 423 -3.57 -15.06 -15.78
C GLU A 423 -3.63 -16.42 -16.49
N SER A 424 -2.56 -16.83 -17.16
CA SER A 424 -2.49 -18.14 -17.83
C SER A 424 -2.58 -19.30 -16.82
N LEU A 425 -1.92 -19.16 -15.67
CA LEU A 425 -1.97 -20.13 -14.57
C LEU A 425 -3.40 -20.25 -14.02
N MET A 426 -4.04 -19.14 -13.68
CA MET A 426 -5.40 -19.12 -13.14
C MET A 426 -6.41 -19.74 -14.12
N ASN A 427 -6.33 -19.41 -15.41
CA ASN A 427 -7.20 -20.00 -16.43
C ASN A 427 -6.96 -21.51 -16.61
N THR A 428 -5.69 -21.95 -16.54
CA THR A 428 -5.32 -23.38 -16.60
C THR A 428 -5.83 -24.15 -15.38
N LEU A 429 -5.60 -23.62 -14.18
CA LEU A 429 -6.06 -24.21 -12.92
C LEU A 429 -7.59 -24.25 -12.86
N LYS A 430 -8.29 -23.18 -13.25
CA LYS A 430 -9.76 -23.18 -13.35
C LYS A 430 -10.27 -24.26 -14.29
N THR A 431 -9.67 -24.40 -15.46
CA THR A 431 -10.03 -25.43 -16.45
C THR A 431 -9.84 -26.85 -15.93
N SER A 432 -8.85 -27.12 -15.07
CA SER A 432 -8.59 -28.47 -14.54
C SER A 432 -9.31 -28.75 -13.21
N PHE A 433 -9.28 -27.79 -12.28
CA PHE A 433 -9.77 -27.96 -10.91
C PHE A 433 -11.30 -27.85 -10.78
N SER A 434 -12.01 -27.20 -11.72
CA SER A 434 -13.49 -27.19 -11.73
C SER A 434 -14.12 -28.59 -11.96
N HIS A 435 -13.30 -29.57 -12.36
CA HIS A 435 -13.67 -30.98 -12.57
C HIS A 435 -13.08 -31.92 -11.50
N ALA A 436 -12.65 -31.36 -10.36
CA ALA A 436 -12.14 -32.11 -9.21
C ALA A 436 -12.83 -31.66 -7.92
N LEU A 437 -12.74 -32.47 -6.87
CA LEU A 437 -13.43 -32.26 -5.59
C LEU A 437 -12.51 -31.55 -4.59
N GLY A 438 -12.94 -30.39 -4.07
CA GLY A 438 -12.27 -29.72 -2.95
C GLY A 438 -12.58 -30.43 -1.63
N GLU A 439 -13.86 -30.76 -1.44
CA GLU A 439 -14.38 -31.69 -0.44
C GLU A 439 -15.11 -32.85 -1.14
N THR A 440 -15.02 -34.06 -0.56
CA THR A 440 -15.44 -35.33 -1.20
C THR A 440 -16.72 -35.91 -0.62
N ARG A 441 -17.26 -35.29 0.44
CA ARG A 441 -18.32 -35.81 1.30
C ARG A 441 -19.62 -35.01 1.15
N ILE A 442 -20.73 -35.73 1.04
CA ILE A 442 -22.09 -35.18 0.92
C ILE A 442 -22.51 -34.51 2.25
N PRO A 443 -23.11 -33.30 2.23
CA PRO A 443 -23.55 -32.54 1.04
C PRO A 443 -22.49 -31.63 0.39
N SER A 444 -21.41 -31.27 1.08
CA SER A 444 -20.38 -30.29 0.64
C SER A 444 -19.48 -30.74 -0.53
N ASN A 445 -19.91 -31.70 -1.34
CA ASN A 445 -19.21 -32.16 -2.55
C ASN A 445 -19.73 -31.46 -3.81
N ASP A 446 -20.36 -30.30 -3.64
CA ASP A 446 -20.61 -29.28 -4.64
C ASP A 446 -19.42 -28.31 -4.80
N VAL A 447 -18.63 -28.12 -3.74
CA VAL A 447 -17.36 -27.36 -3.74
C VAL A 447 -16.30 -28.08 -4.57
N THR A 448 -15.92 -27.48 -5.71
CA THR A 448 -14.84 -28.00 -6.55
C THR A 448 -13.47 -27.65 -6.00
N LEU A 449 -12.42 -28.27 -6.53
CA LEU A 449 -11.04 -27.92 -6.19
C LEU A 449 -10.69 -26.50 -6.63
N TRP A 450 -11.37 -25.95 -7.64
CA TRP A 450 -11.17 -24.57 -8.06
C TRP A 450 -11.71 -23.60 -7.00
N ASP A 451 -12.89 -23.88 -6.47
CA ASP A 451 -13.58 -22.98 -5.54
C ASP A 451 -12.76 -22.83 -4.23
N HIS A 452 -12.35 -23.96 -3.64
CA HIS A 452 -11.45 -24.01 -2.47
C HIS A 452 -10.09 -23.35 -2.76
N SER A 453 -9.41 -23.72 -3.85
CA SER A 453 -8.07 -23.15 -4.13
C SER A 453 -8.12 -21.65 -4.46
N TYR A 454 -9.16 -21.17 -5.14
CA TYR A 454 -9.34 -19.75 -5.46
C TYR A 454 -9.77 -18.94 -4.23
N SER A 455 -10.69 -19.44 -3.41
CA SER A 455 -11.13 -18.76 -2.19
C SER A 455 -10.00 -18.67 -1.16
N THR A 456 -9.33 -19.78 -0.84
CA THR A 456 -8.13 -19.81 0.01
C THR A 456 -7.03 -18.87 -0.48
N ALA A 457 -6.75 -18.81 -1.79
CA ALA A 457 -5.79 -17.85 -2.35
C ALA A 457 -6.25 -16.40 -2.25
N SER A 458 -7.54 -16.13 -2.46
CA SER A 458 -8.15 -14.79 -2.35
C SER A 458 -8.10 -14.24 -0.93
N LEU A 459 -8.27 -15.10 0.07
CA LEU A 459 -8.07 -14.78 1.50
C LEU A 459 -6.59 -14.53 1.82
N PHE A 460 -5.72 -15.46 1.41
CA PHE A 460 -4.28 -15.39 1.69
C PHE A 460 -3.62 -14.15 1.07
N LYS A 461 -4.02 -13.77 -0.14
CA LYS A 461 -3.59 -12.54 -0.82
C LYS A 461 -3.87 -11.28 -0.01
N SER A 462 -5.07 -11.15 0.55
CA SER A 462 -5.41 -10.01 1.41
C SER A 462 -4.69 -10.04 2.76
N LEU A 463 -4.34 -11.22 3.30
CA LEU A 463 -3.45 -11.30 4.47
C LEU A 463 -2.00 -10.89 4.12
N LEU A 464 -1.47 -11.28 2.96
CA LEU A 464 -0.14 -10.84 2.52
C LEU A 464 -0.09 -9.33 2.25
N ALA A 465 -1.11 -8.77 1.59
CA ALA A 465 -1.23 -7.33 1.41
C ALA A 465 -1.31 -6.59 2.75
N ALA A 466 -1.99 -7.16 3.75
CA ALA A 466 -2.01 -6.62 5.11
C ALA A 466 -0.64 -6.71 5.80
N GLU A 467 0.06 -7.85 5.71
CA GLU A 467 1.38 -8.05 6.33
C GLU A 467 2.42 -7.10 5.73
N VAL A 468 2.43 -6.95 4.40
CA VAL A 468 3.22 -5.95 3.63
C VAL A 468 2.93 -4.52 4.09
N TYR A 469 1.67 -4.14 4.26
CA TYR A 469 1.28 -2.81 4.75
C TYR A 469 1.74 -2.54 6.19
N GLY A 470 2.20 -3.57 6.91
CA GLY A 470 2.54 -3.46 8.32
C GLY A 470 1.32 -3.63 9.24
N ALA A 471 0.40 -4.54 8.91
CA ALA A 471 -0.48 -5.12 9.90
C ALA A 471 0.31 -5.90 10.98
N LYS A 472 -0.40 -6.37 12.01
CA LYS A 472 0.07 -7.40 12.93
C LYS A 472 -1.03 -8.45 13.04
N ILE A 473 -0.97 -9.45 12.17
CA ILE A 473 -1.99 -10.51 12.09
C ILE A 473 -1.77 -11.51 13.23
N ASP A 474 -2.82 -11.92 13.95
CA ASP A 474 -2.79 -13.13 14.77
C ASP A 474 -3.09 -14.33 13.87
N PRO A 475 -2.15 -15.26 13.63
CA PRO A 475 -2.41 -16.44 12.81
C PRO A 475 -3.52 -17.34 13.40
N LYS A 476 -3.93 -17.19 14.66
CA LYS A 476 -5.07 -17.95 15.22
C LYS A 476 -6.42 -17.31 14.87
N LYS A 477 -6.44 -16.02 14.51
CA LYS A 477 -7.63 -15.24 14.17
C LYS A 477 -7.32 -14.27 13.02
N PRO A 478 -6.96 -14.78 11.82
CA PRO A 478 -6.87 -13.92 10.65
C PRO A 478 -8.23 -13.26 10.39
N GLN A 479 -8.20 -12.00 10.00
CA GLN A 479 -9.37 -11.22 9.60
C GLN A 479 -9.09 -10.53 8.27
N TRP A 480 -10.16 -10.31 7.52
CA TRP A 480 -10.19 -9.65 6.23
C TRP A 480 -11.50 -8.86 6.12
N ARG A 481 -11.58 -8.02 5.08
CA ARG A 481 -12.80 -7.30 4.71
C ARG A 481 -13.23 -7.66 3.30
N ILE A 482 -14.40 -7.17 2.92
CA ILE A 482 -14.93 -7.20 1.57
C ILE A 482 -15.07 -5.76 1.11
N PHE A 483 -14.45 -5.43 -0.02
CA PHE A 483 -14.57 -4.14 -0.69
C PHE A 483 -15.50 -4.28 -1.89
N GLY A 484 -16.70 -3.74 -1.77
CA GLY A 484 -17.72 -3.77 -2.82
C GLY A 484 -17.72 -2.48 -3.62
N ILE A 485 -17.63 -2.59 -4.95
CA ILE A 485 -17.79 -1.49 -5.90
C ILE A 485 -19.14 -1.72 -6.57
N CYS A 486 -20.09 -0.81 -6.37
CA CYS A 486 -21.51 -1.02 -6.68
C CYS A 486 -22.07 0.09 -7.57
N TRP A 487 -23.07 -0.22 -8.39
CA TRP A 487 -23.77 0.73 -9.27
C TRP A 487 -25.17 0.19 -9.61
N ASN A 488 -26.00 0.95 -10.32
CA ASN A 488 -27.28 0.44 -10.87
C ASN A 488 -27.14 0.06 -12.35
N GLY A 489 -26.58 -1.12 -12.59
CA GLY A 489 -26.24 -1.58 -13.95
C GLY A 489 -27.47 -1.96 -14.78
N ILE A 490 -28.51 -2.49 -14.14
CA ILE A 490 -29.79 -2.79 -14.78
C ILE A 490 -30.44 -1.51 -15.32
N GLU A 491 -30.46 -0.42 -14.54
CA GLU A 491 -30.96 0.88 -15.03
C GLU A 491 -30.07 1.45 -16.13
N PHE A 492 -28.73 1.40 -15.96
CA PHE A 492 -27.78 1.89 -16.96
C PHE A 492 -27.95 1.20 -18.32
N ILE A 493 -28.17 -0.12 -18.35
CA ILE A 493 -28.45 -0.89 -19.58
C ILE A 493 -29.84 -0.52 -20.15
N ASN A 494 -30.87 -0.49 -19.29
CA ASN A 494 -32.27 -0.26 -19.70
C ASN A 494 -32.55 1.15 -20.25
N ARG A 495 -31.59 2.08 -20.18
CA ARG A 495 -31.66 3.38 -20.87
C ARG A 495 -31.46 3.29 -22.39
N GLY A 496 -30.91 2.18 -22.89
CA GLY A 496 -30.67 2.02 -24.31
C GLY A 496 -31.97 1.82 -25.11
N GLU A 497 -32.29 2.74 -26.02
CA GLU A 497 -33.51 2.66 -26.84
C GLU A 497 -33.44 1.54 -27.91
N LYS A 498 -32.23 1.07 -28.21
CA LYS A 498 -31.93 0.16 -29.33
C LYS A 498 -31.12 -1.04 -28.83
N ILE A 499 -31.36 -2.22 -29.39
CA ILE A 499 -30.65 -3.46 -29.05
C ILE A 499 -29.13 -3.31 -29.12
N ALA A 500 -28.62 -2.55 -30.11
CA ALA A 500 -27.19 -2.26 -30.24
C ALA A 500 -26.64 -1.37 -29.11
N GLU A 501 -27.45 -0.46 -28.56
CA GLU A 501 -27.05 0.40 -27.44
C GLU A 501 -27.14 -0.34 -26.10
N ILE A 502 -28.19 -1.15 -25.90
CA ILE A 502 -28.33 -2.07 -24.77
C ILE A 502 -27.10 -2.97 -24.67
N LYS A 503 -26.67 -3.56 -25.80
CA LYS A 503 -25.46 -4.40 -25.86
C LYS A 503 -24.17 -3.60 -25.63
N ALA A 504 -24.05 -2.39 -26.16
CA ALA A 504 -22.89 -1.54 -25.89
C ALA A 504 -22.77 -1.15 -24.40
N ARG A 505 -23.91 -0.92 -23.72
CA ARG A 505 -23.98 -0.65 -22.27
C ARG A 505 -23.62 -1.88 -21.44
N GLU A 506 -24.01 -3.07 -21.86
CA GLU A 506 -23.57 -4.34 -21.28
C GLU A 506 -22.04 -4.55 -21.45
N GLU A 507 -21.51 -4.32 -22.66
CA GLU A 507 -20.07 -4.40 -22.95
C GLU A 507 -19.24 -3.38 -22.15
N ILE A 508 -19.79 -2.18 -21.87
CA ILE A 508 -19.16 -1.20 -20.96
C ILE A 508 -19.04 -1.74 -19.53
N ILE A 509 -20.08 -2.40 -18.99
CA ILE A 509 -20.03 -2.97 -17.64
C ILE A 509 -18.99 -4.10 -17.52
N GLU A 510 -18.89 -4.98 -18.52
CA GLU A 510 -17.85 -6.02 -18.54
C GLU A 510 -16.43 -5.42 -18.66
N LYS A 511 -16.27 -4.40 -19.50
CA LYS A 511 -15.01 -3.65 -19.66
C LYS A 511 -14.60 -2.93 -18.38
N ILE A 512 -15.55 -2.37 -17.63
CA ILE A 512 -15.33 -1.79 -16.29
C ILE A 512 -14.85 -2.88 -15.32
N LYS A 513 -15.56 -4.00 -15.19
CA LYS A 513 -15.17 -5.10 -14.28
C LYS A 513 -13.79 -5.66 -14.61
N MET A 514 -13.46 -5.83 -15.90
CA MET A 514 -12.13 -6.24 -16.35
C MET A 514 -11.03 -5.25 -15.89
N LYS A 515 -11.26 -3.93 -16.02
CA LYS A 515 -10.31 -2.91 -15.57
C LYS A 515 -10.19 -2.85 -14.05
N LEU A 516 -11.29 -2.98 -13.32
CA LEU A 516 -11.28 -3.03 -11.84
C LEU A 516 -10.54 -4.27 -11.33
N LYS A 517 -10.71 -5.44 -11.96
CA LYS A 517 -9.90 -6.64 -11.65
C LYS A 517 -8.43 -6.42 -11.92
N LYS A 518 -8.06 -5.89 -13.09
CA LYS A 518 -6.66 -5.54 -13.36
C LYS A 518 -6.11 -4.57 -12.31
N LYS A 519 -6.91 -3.59 -11.88
CA LYS A 519 -6.48 -2.59 -10.90
C LYS A 519 -6.25 -3.18 -9.50
N PHE A 520 -7.16 -4.02 -9.00
CA PHE A 520 -7.18 -4.45 -7.59
C PHE A 520 -6.70 -5.89 -7.36
N GLU A 521 -6.61 -6.70 -8.42
CA GLU A 521 -5.94 -8.00 -8.36
C GLU A 521 -4.47 -7.94 -8.80
N ASP A 522 -4.09 -7.04 -9.71
CA ASP A 522 -2.76 -7.06 -10.35
C ASP A 522 -1.96 -5.78 -10.13
N GLU A 523 -2.47 -4.59 -10.43
CA GLU A 523 -1.71 -3.33 -10.25
C GLU A 523 -1.51 -2.96 -8.77
N ILE A 524 -2.58 -3.01 -7.97
CA ILE A 524 -2.60 -2.79 -6.52
C ILE A 524 -3.21 -4.06 -5.88
N PRO A 525 -2.44 -5.13 -5.62
CA PRO A 525 -2.99 -6.47 -5.30
C PRO A 525 -3.54 -6.59 -3.86
N ILE A 526 -4.64 -5.90 -3.58
CA ILE A 526 -5.36 -5.94 -2.29
C ILE A 526 -6.12 -7.24 -2.05
N GLY A 527 -6.51 -7.94 -3.12
CA GLY A 527 -7.30 -9.16 -3.04
C GLY A 527 -7.75 -9.65 -4.41
N ASN A 528 -8.87 -10.37 -4.43
CA ASN A 528 -9.44 -11.03 -5.62
C ASN A 528 -10.95 -10.86 -5.67
N ALA A 529 -11.52 -10.85 -6.88
CA ALA A 529 -12.95 -10.70 -7.11
C ALA A 529 -13.74 -11.99 -6.78
N ILE A 530 -14.24 -12.07 -5.55
CA ILE A 530 -15.00 -13.21 -5.03
C ILE A 530 -16.47 -13.24 -5.50
N TYR A 531 -17.01 -12.11 -5.96
CA TYR A 531 -18.35 -12.04 -6.55
C TYR A 531 -18.48 -10.85 -7.50
N GLU A 532 -19.25 -11.01 -8.58
CA GLU A 532 -19.66 -9.92 -9.47
C GLU A 532 -21.06 -10.18 -10.04
N ASP A 533 -21.83 -9.12 -10.27
CA ASP A 533 -23.11 -9.14 -10.99
C ASP A 533 -23.14 -8.02 -12.06
N THR A 534 -24.31 -7.75 -12.64
CA THR A 534 -24.50 -6.60 -13.55
C THR A 534 -24.31 -5.25 -12.82
N ASN A 535 -24.38 -5.25 -11.48
CA ASN A 535 -24.57 -4.06 -10.63
C ASN A 535 -23.41 -3.85 -9.63
N GLY A 536 -22.30 -4.56 -9.79
CA GLY A 536 -21.12 -4.43 -8.93
C GLY A 536 -20.15 -5.59 -8.97
N ILE A 537 -19.03 -5.40 -8.29
CA ILE A 537 -17.93 -6.35 -8.13
C ILE A 537 -17.37 -6.22 -6.70
N TYR A 538 -17.05 -7.36 -6.08
CA TYR A 538 -16.69 -7.45 -4.66
C TYR A 538 -15.38 -8.20 -4.51
N PHE A 539 -14.41 -7.53 -3.89
CA PHE A 539 -13.06 -8.04 -3.67
C PHE A 539 -12.85 -8.47 -2.21
N THR A 540 -12.01 -9.47 -1.97
CA THR A 540 -11.33 -9.57 -0.67
C THR A 540 -10.46 -8.33 -0.43
N PHE A 541 -10.33 -7.92 0.82
CA PHE A 541 -9.66 -6.68 1.20
C PHE A 541 -8.83 -6.86 2.48
N PRO A 542 -7.63 -6.27 2.59
CA PRO A 542 -6.77 -6.45 3.76
C PRO A 542 -7.35 -5.74 5.01
N GLU A 543 -7.28 -6.41 6.16
CA GLU A 543 -7.48 -5.78 7.46
C GLU A 543 -6.12 -5.29 7.97
N VAL A 544 -5.87 -3.98 7.86
CA VAL A 544 -4.56 -3.35 8.16
C VAL A 544 -4.52 -2.63 9.51
N ASP A 545 -5.63 -2.62 10.23
CA ASP A 545 -5.74 -1.93 11.51
C ASP A 545 -5.04 -2.70 12.64
N ILE A 546 -4.42 -1.95 13.55
CA ILE A 546 -3.61 -2.55 14.62
C ILE A 546 -4.55 -3.18 15.64
N PHE A 547 -4.29 -4.46 15.91
CA PHE A 547 -5.10 -5.37 16.72
C PHE A 547 -5.83 -4.73 17.91
N LYS A 548 -7.13 -4.99 18.01
CA LYS A 548 -7.94 -4.75 19.21
C LYS A 548 -7.31 -5.48 20.40
N ILE A 549 -6.69 -4.74 21.31
CA ILE A 549 -5.87 -5.32 22.38
C ILE A 549 -6.76 -5.79 23.53
N LYS A 550 -6.82 -7.11 23.71
CA LYS A 550 -7.47 -7.76 24.85
C LYS A 550 -6.56 -7.68 26.08
N ILE A 551 -6.98 -6.93 27.08
CA ILE A 551 -6.30 -6.79 28.37
C ILE A 551 -6.90 -7.75 29.38
N LYS A 552 -6.04 -8.48 30.12
CA LYS A 552 -6.45 -9.39 31.20
C LYS A 552 -6.24 -8.74 32.56
N SER A 553 -7.00 -7.67 32.80
CA SER A 553 -6.89 -6.83 33.99
C SER A 553 -6.97 -7.64 35.30
N PRO A 554 -6.06 -7.41 36.27
CA PRO A 554 -6.11 -8.02 37.59
C PRO A 554 -7.21 -7.37 38.44
N ARG A 555 -8.44 -7.88 38.30
CA ARG A 555 -9.70 -7.36 38.86
C ARG A 555 -10.21 -6.10 38.15
N GLU A 556 -11.48 -5.80 38.36
CA GLU A 556 -12.27 -4.87 37.52
C GLU A 556 -11.75 -3.44 37.49
N LEU A 557 -11.95 -2.77 36.35
CA LEU A 557 -11.77 -1.32 36.21
C LEU A 557 -12.67 -0.57 37.21
N LYS A 558 -12.16 0.59 37.67
CA LYS A 558 -12.84 1.53 38.56
C LYS A 558 -12.55 2.95 38.10
N GLU A 559 -13.43 3.88 38.45
CA GLU A 559 -13.23 5.30 38.13
C GLU A 559 -12.11 5.90 38.97
N GLY A 560 -11.31 6.78 38.35
CA GLY A 560 -10.15 7.41 38.99
C GLY A 560 -8.92 7.41 38.09
N SER A 561 -7.75 7.24 38.69
CA SER A 561 -6.46 7.18 38.00
C SER A 561 -6.14 5.79 37.47
N VAL A 562 -5.35 5.72 36.39
CA VAL A 562 -4.84 4.46 35.84
C VAL A 562 -3.86 3.80 36.83
N SER A 563 -4.09 2.53 37.17
CA SER A 563 -3.19 1.75 38.03
C SER A 563 -1.91 1.34 37.29
N SER A 564 -0.81 1.10 38.02
CA SER A 564 0.46 0.67 37.44
C SER A 564 0.32 -0.58 36.56
N ALA A 565 -0.45 -1.58 36.99
CA ALA A 565 -0.69 -2.79 36.20
C ALA A 565 -1.37 -2.50 34.85
N ILE A 566 -2.30 -1.53 34.79
CA ILE A 566 -2.94 -1.12 33.54
C ILE A 566 -1.96 -0.31 32.68
N ILE A 567 -1.20 0.62 33.28
CA ILE A 567 -0.16 1.38 32.58
C ILE A 567 0.85 0.44 31.93
N ASP A 568 1.33 -0.57 32.67
CA ASP A 568 2.36 -1.49 32.21
C ASP A 568 1.80 -2.46 31.17
N GLU A 569 0.56 -2.94 31.29
CA GLU A 569 -0.07 -3.74 30.23
C GLU A 569 -0.34 -2.91 28.96
N PHE A 570 -0.72 -1.62 29.06
CA PHE A 570 -0.81 -0.72 27.90
C PHE A 570 0.56 -0.45 27.26
N LYS A 571 1.62 -0.21 28.06
CA LYS A 571 3.00 0.00 27.57
C LYS A 571 3.55 -1.24 26.86
N ASN A 572 3.38 -2.43 27.46
CA ASN A 572 3.75 -3.72 26.86
C ASN A 572 3.04 -3.96 25.51
N ASN A 573 1.90 -3.30 25.32
CA ASN A 573 1.09 -3.33 24.11
C ASN A 573 1.27 -2.09 23.19
N GLY A 574 2.25 -1.22 23.47
CA GLY A 574 2.65 -0.11 22.59
C GLY A 574 1.86 1.19 22.77
N TYR A 575 0.99 1.30 23.77
CA TYR A 575 0.24 2.53 24.07
C TYR A 575 0.92 3.36 25.17
N CYS A 576 0.91 4.69 25.01
CA CYS A 576 1.32 5.61 26.06
C CYS A 576 0.17 5.83 27.06
N LEU A 577 0.42 5.47 28.32
CA LEU A 577 -0.43 5.81 29.47
C LEU A 577 0.43 6.29 30.64
N SER A 578 -0.14 7.16 31.47
CA SER A 578 0.42 7.66 32.71
C SER A 578 -0.54 7.42 33.89
N SER A 579 -0.01 7.49 35.12
CA SER A 579 -0.80 7.45 36.36
C SER A 579 -1.63 8.71 36.61
N GLU A 580 -1.50 9.70 35.73
CA GLU A 580 -2.17 11.00 35.80
C GLU A 580 -3.28 11.15 34.74
N ASP A 581 -3.46 10.14 33.89
CA ASP A 581 -4.60 10.02 32.99
C ASP A 581 -5.82 9.48 33.75
N LEU A 582 -7.02 9.83 33.28
CA LEU A 582 -8.28 9.53 33.99
C LEU A 582 -9.07 8.43 33.29
N ILE A 583 -9.53 7.44 34.05
CA ILE A 583 -10.55 6.47 33.65
C ILE A 583 -11.90 6.90 34.23
N LYS A 584 -12.89 7.09 33.36
CA LYS A 584 -14.31 7.25 33.72
C LYS A 584 -15.13 6.10 33.15
N LYS A 585 -16.34 5.89 33.66
CA LYS A 585 -17.36 5.10 32.97
C LYS A 585 -17.95 5.90 31.79
N ASP A 586 -18.54 5.25 30.80
CA ASP A 586 -19.37 5.95 29.80
C ASP A 586 -20.79 6.11 30.35
N GLU A 587 -21.29 7.35 30.37
CA GLU A 587 -22.62 7.70 30.85
C GLU A 587 -23.76 7.05 30.02
N ASN A 588 -23.45 6.56 28.81
CA ASN A 588 -24.40 5.94 27.88
C ASN A 588 -24.30 4.40 27.83
N ASN A 589 -23.28 3.79 28.44
CA ASN A 589 -23.08 2.33 28.39
C ASN A 589 -22.31 1.81 29.61
N ASP A 590 -23.02 1.06 30.47
CA ASP A 590 -22.49 0.47 31.70
C ASP A 590 -21.34 -0.55 31.53
N GLU A 591 -21.13 -1.07 30.32
CA GLU A 591 -19.99 -1.94 29.99
C GLU A 591 -18.76 -1.17 29.48
N THR A 592 -18.91 0.13 29.19
CA THR A 592 -17.87 0.95 28.55
C THR A 592 -17.18 1.88 29.52
N TRP A 593 -15.87 2.03 29.33
CA TRP A 593 -14.99 2.92 30.09
C TRP A 593 -14.22 3.82 29.13
N LEU A 594 -13.95 5.06 29.55
CA LEU A 594 -13.28 6.07 28.76
C LEU A 594 -12.00 6.52 29.47
N ILE A 595 -10.85 6.28 28.83
CA ILE A 595 -9.57 6.85 29.25
C ILE A 595 -9.36 8.16 28.52
N PHE A 596 -9.12 9.22 29.30
CA PHE A 596 -8.74 10.54 28.82
C PHE A 596 -7.24 10.73 29.08
N ASN A 597 -6.42 10.59 28.04
CA ASN A 597 -4.99 10.88 28.13
C ASN A 597 -4.72 12.38 27.95
N ARG A 598 -3.74 12.91 28.69
CA ARG A 598 -3.32 14.33 28.66
C ARG A 598 -3.02 14.90 27.26
N ASN A 599 -2.71 14.07 26.26
CA ASN A 599 -2.44 14.49 24.89
C ASN A 599 -3.67 14.43 23.95
N ASN A 600 -4.90 14.65 24.47
CA ASN A 600 -6.17 14.57 23.73
C ASN A 600 -6.44 13.23 23.00
N LYS A 601 -5.79 12.14 23.41
CA LYS A 601 -6.16 10.78 22.98
C LYS A 601 -7.23 10.21 23.89
N LYS A 602 -8.43 10.00 23.35
CA LYS A 602 -9.50 9.22 24.00
C LYS A 602 -9.29 7.75 23.66
N TYR A 603 -9.25 6.88 24.66
CA TYR A 603 -9.36 5.43 24.46
C TYR A 603 -10.68 4.95 25.03
N THR A 604 -11.45 4.20 24.27
CA THR A 604 -12.63 3.49 24.76
C THR A 604 -12.21 2.07 25.15
N ILE A 605 -12.52 1.63 26.37
CA ILE A 605 -12.34 0.26 26.81
C ILE A 605 -13.72 -0.38 27.00
N ILE A 606 -14.01 -1.40 26.19
CA ILE A 606 -15.27 -2.14 26.27
C ILE A 606 -15.05 -3.39 27.12
N LYS A 607 -15.79 -3.52 28.23
CA LYS A 607 -15.89 -4.74 29.02
C LYS A 607 -16.67 -5.78 28.21
N ILE A 608 -16.17 -7.01 28.18
CA ILE A 608 -16.85 -8.16 27.58
C ILE A 608 -16.94 -9.24 28.65
N GLN A 609 -18.17 -9.70 28.94
CA GLN A 609 -18.36 -10.88 29.77
C GLN A 609 -18.03 -12.15 28.97
N ASP A 610 -17.18 -13.00 29.55
CA ASP A 610 -16.92 -14.36 29.07
C ASP A 610 -17.90 -15.31 29.77
N ASP A 611 -19.03 -15.59 29.09
CA ASP A 611 -20.21 -16.28 29.65
C ASP A 611 -19.88 -17.66 30.27
N GLU A 612 -18.83 -18.34 29.78
CA GLU A 612 -18.44 -19.67 30.28
C GLU A 612 -17.54 -19.65 31.53
N ASN A 613 -16.95 -18.50 31.91
CA ASN A 613 -15.85 -18.46 32.91
C ASN A 613 -15.94 -17.36 33.97
N HIS A 614 -16.97 -16.49 33.97
CA HIS A 614 -17.10 -15.35 34.90
C HIS A 614 -15.85 -14.43 34.94
N LYS A 615 -15.10 -14.35 33.84
CA LYS A 615 -13.99 -13.41 33.68
C LYS A 615 -14.45 -12.23 32.84
N SER A 616 -14.09 -11.03 33.29
CA SER A 616 -14.25 -9.81 32.50
C SER A 616 -13.02 -9.66 31.61
N GLU A 617 -13.19 -9.82 30.31
CA GLU A 617 -12.19 -9.35 29.34
C GLU A 617 -12.45 -7.88 29.02
N TYR A 618 -11.42 -7.16 28.57
CA TYR A 618 -11.51 -5.75 28.21
C TYR A 618 -10.82 -5.53 26.85
N ILE A 619 -11.51 -4.93 25.89
CA ILE A 619 -10.92 -4.52 24.60
C ILE A 619 -10.64 -3.03 24.59
N VAL A 620 -9.39 -2.67 24.29
CA VAL A 620 -8.99 -1.27 24.06
C VAL A 620 -9.22 -0.88 22.60
N HIS A 621 -10.00 0.18 22.40
CA HIS A 621 -10.10 0.95 21.17
C HIS A 621 -9.36 2.27 21.39
N ALA A 622 -8.49 2.68 20.46
CA ALA A 622 -7.96 4.04 20.45
C ALA A 622 -8.83 4.89 19.51
N ASN A 623 -9.61 5.84 20.04
CA ASN A 623 -10.59 6.60 19.25
C ASN A 623 -9.93 7.59 18.27
N ASN A 624 -8.61 7.79 18.40
CA ASN A 624 -7.79 8.59 17.49
C ASN A 624 -6.84 7.70 16.65
N ALA A 625 -7.10 6.39 16.52
CA ALA A 625 -6.51 5.61 15.43
C ALA A 625 -7.26 5.99 14.14
N SER A 626 -6.53 6.37 13.07
CA SER A 626 -7.18 6.39 11.76
C SER A 626 -7.52 4.94 11.40
N TYR A 627 -8.72 4.73 10.85
CA TYR A 627 -9.14 3.38 10.49
C TYR A 627 -8.48 3.05 9.14
N LYS A 628 -7.31 2.40 9.21
CA LYS A 628 -6.35 2.26 8.11
C LYS A 628 -6.93 1.53 6.91
N SER A 629 -7.81 0.56 7.15
CA SER A 629 -8.49 -0.19 6.10
C SER A 629 -9.53 0.67 5.36
N LYS A 630 -10.16 1.64 6.06
CA LYS A 630 -10.95 2.71 5.42
C LYS A 630 -10.06 3.62 4.59
N ASP A 631 -8.91 4.04 5.12
CA ASP A 631 -8.03 4.98 4.43
C ASP A 631 -7.51 4.37 3.12
N LEU A 632 -7.06 3.11 3.15
CA LEU A 632 -6.71 2.36 1.92
C LEU A 632 -7.93 2.22 0.98
N ALA A 633 -9.11 1.87 1.51
CA ALA A 633 -10.33 1.74 0.71
C ALA A 633 -10.79 3.06 0.09
N LYS A 634 -10.49 4.23 0.69
CA LYS A 634 -10.79 5.55 0.11
C LYS A 634 -9.98 5.80 -1.16
N GLU A 635 -8.71 5.43 -1.20
CA GLU A 635 -7.90 5.56 -2.43
C GLU A 635 -8.27 4.50 -3.47
N CYS A 636 -8.63 3.27 -3.06
CA CYS A 636 -9.20 2.28 -3.96
C CYS A 636 -10.54 2.77 -4.57
N ALA A 637 -11.37 3.47 -3.80
CA ALA A 637 -12.61 4.06 -4.28
C ALA A 637 -12.38 5.17 -5.33
N LYS A 638 -11.37 6.04 -5.16
CA LYS A 638 -11.01 7.03 -6.19
C LYS A 638 -10.52 6.40 -7.49
N GLU A 639 -9.56 5.47 -7.41
CA GLU A 639 -9.03 4.77 -8.60
C GLU A 639 -10.14 3.96 -9.31
N ALA A 640 -11.11 3.43 -8.58
CA ALA A 640 -12.31 2.82 -9.14
C ALA A 640 -13.26 3.84 -9.80
N LEU A 641 -13.43 5.02 -9.19
CA LEU A 641 -14.25 6.12 -9.72
C LEU A 641 -13.68 6.63 -11.05
N GLU A 642 -12.37 6.86 -11.13
CA GLU A 642 -11.67 7.23 -12.37
C GLU A 642 -11.91 6.20 -13.49
N ILE A 643 -11.82 4.90 -13.19
CA ILE A 643 -12.09 3.82 -14.15
C ILE A 643 -13.55 3.84 -14.60
N ILE A 644 -14.50 3.98 -13.67
CA ILE A 644 -15.94 3.90 -13.96
C ILE A 644 -16.39 5.10 -14.80
N TYR A 645 -16.06 6.33 -14.39
CA TYR A 645 -16.42 7.55 -15.11
C TYR A 645 -15.78 7.59 -16.51
N LYS A 646 -14.52 7.16 -16.64
CA LYS A 646 -13.82 7.11 -17.94
C LYS A 646 -14.39 6.12 -18.95
N GLU A 647 -14.88 4.97 -18.50
CA GLU A 647 -15.41 3.94 -19.42
C GLU A 647 -16.93 4.05 -19.65
N SER A 648 -17.66 4.75 -18.77
CA SER A 648 -19.11 5.00 -18.90
C SER A 648 -19.48 6.41 -19.40
N ASP A 649 -18.49 7.25 -19.70
CA ASP A 649 -18.65 8.67 -20.04
C ASP A 649 -19.50 9.44 -18.99
N ASN A 650 -19.27 9.12 -17.71
CA ASN A 650 -19.96 9.66 -16.54
C ASN A 650 -21.48 9.30 -16.43
N ASP A 651 -22.03 8.41 -17.26
CA ASP A 651 -23.45 7.99 -17.21
C ASP A 651 -23.73 6.86 -16.18
N LEU A 652 -22.69 6.34 -15.51
CA LEU A 652 -22.80 5.35 -14.43
C LEU A 652 -22.29 5.90 -13.08
N TRP A 653 -23.19 6.13 -12.13
CA TRP A 653 -22.85 6.55 -10.76
C TRP A 653 -22.53 5.34 -9.87
N PRO A 654 -21.30 5.22 -9.34
CA PRO A 654 -20.95 4.16 -8.41
C PRO A 654 -21.11 4.59 -6.95
N PHE A 655 -21.10 3.61 -6.07
CA PHE A 655 -20.88 3.77 -4.64
C PHE A 655 -20.07 2.59 -4.11
N PHE A 656 -19.43 2.77 -2.96
CA PHE A 656 -18.43 1.85 -2.44
C PHE A 656 -18.82 1.34 -1.06
N ILE A 657 -18.43 0.11 -0.74
CA ILE A 657 -18.75 -0.56 0.52
C ILE A 657 -17.45 -1.13 1.08
N LEU A 658 -17.20 -0.90 2.37
CA LEU A 658 -16.23 -1.67 3.13
C LEU A 658 -16.95 -2.42 4.25
N SER A 659 -16.97 -3.76 4.19
CA SER A 659 -17.56 -4.60 5.23
C SER A 659 -16.85 -4.42 6.57
N ARG A 660 -17.46 -4.91 7.66
CA ARG A 660 -16.76 -5.11 8.93
C ARG A 660 -15.61 -6.12 8.78
N ALA A 661 -14.66 -6.06 9.71
CA ALA A 661 -13.61 -7.08 9.85
C ALA A 661 -14.27 -8.44 10.11
N SER A 662 -13.90 -9.47 9.35
CA SER A 662 -14.49 -10.80 9.45
C SER A 662 -13.45 -11.89 9.26
N ALA A 663 -13.76 -13.08 9.78
CA ALA A 663 -12.95 -14.29 9.63
C ALA A 663 -13.76 -15.40 8.92
N THR A 664 -14.68 -14.99 8.04
CA THR A 664 -15.55 -15.83 7.20
C THR A 664 -16.02 -14.99 6.01
N LEU A 665 -16.21 -15.59 4.84
CA LEU A 665 -16.72 -14.87 3.66
C LEU A 665 -18.25 -14.66 3.69
N THR A 666 -18.97 -15.34 4.60
CA THR A 666 -20.44 -15.25 4.74
C THR A 666 -20.97 -13.83 4.94
N THR A 667 -20.13 -12.90 5.42
CA THR A 667 -20.43 -11.47 5.54
C THR A 667 -20.89 -10.84 4.22
N ILE A 668 -20.50 -11.40 3.06
CA ILE A 668 -20.94 -10.93 1.73
C ILE A 668 -22.48 -10.86 1.59
N SER A 669 -23.22 -11.73 2.29
CA SER A 669 -24.69 -11.71 2.28
C SER A 669 -25.28 -10.46 2.96
N GLU A 670 -24.57 -9.85 3.92
CA GLU A 670 -24.95 -8.58 4.53
C GLU A 670 -24.68 -7.41 3.57
N GLU A 671 -23.54 -7.45 2.88
CA GLU A 671 -23.10 -6.39 1.97
C GLU A 671 -23.93 -6.34 0.68
N LEU A 672 -24.28 -7.50 0.11
CA LEU A 672 -25.19 -7.60 -1.06
C LEU A 672 -26.59 -7.06 -0.78
N LYS A 673 -27.13 -7.28 0.44
CA LYS A 673 -28.43 -6.73 0.85
C LYS A 673 -28.38 -5.22 0.97
N PHE A 674 -27.34 -4.69 1.63
CA PHE A 674 -27.12 -3.25 1.75
C PHE A 674 -26.91 -2.57 0.39
N ALA A 675 -26.17 -3.20 -0.53
CA ALA A 675 -26.04 -2.71 -1.90
C ALA A 675 -27.39 -2.67 -2.63
N SER A 676 -28.20 -3.72 -2.51
CA SER A 676 -29.56 -3.78 -3.07
C SER A 676 -30.50 -2.68 -2.53
N GLU A 677 -30.28 -2.23 -1.30
CA GLU A 677 -31.00 -1.08 -0.72
C GLU A 677 -30.49 0.26 -1.25
N LYS A 678 -29.17 0.53 -1.21
CA LYS A 678 -28.59 1.79 -1.71
C LYS A 678 -28.75 1.96 -3.23
N ARG A 679 -28.77 0.89 -4.03
CA ARG A 679 -29.07 0.89 -5.50
C ARG A 679 -30.44 1.51 -5.85
N LYS A 680 -31.37 1.65 -4.89
CA LYS A 680 -32.69 2.28 -5.10
C LYS A 680 -32.65 3.80 -5.08
N ILE A 681 -31.52 4.40 -4.70
CA ILE A 681 -31.31 5.86 -4.68
C ILE A 681 -30.91 6.29 -6.10
N PRO A 682 -31.73 7.08 -6.82
CA PRO A 682 -31.37 7.56 -8.15
C PRO A 682 -30.18 8.53 -8.06
N LYS A 683 -29.15 8.32 -8.90
CA LYS A 683 -27.93 9.15 -8.96
C LYS A 683 -27.29 9.40 -7.59
N ILE A 684 -26.92 8.31 -6.91
CA ILE A 684 -26.16 8.36 -5.65
C ILE A 684 -24.78 9.03 -5.88
N SER A 685 -24.39 9.96 -5.01
CA SER A 685 -23.03 10.51 -5.01
C SER A 685 -22.00 9.42 -4.68
N PRO A 686 -20.80 9.41 -5.29
CA PRO A 686 -19.73 8.45 -4.99
C PRO A 686 -19.32 8.47 -3.51
N THR A 687 -19.95 7.59 -2.74
CA THR A 687 -19.82 7.51 -1.28
C THR A 687 -19.28 6.14 -0.90
N LEU A 688 -18.28 6.11 -0.01
CA LEU A 688 -17.80 4.89 0.63
C LEU A 688 -18.51 4.69 1.98
N PHE A 689 -19.26 3.59 2.08
CA PHE A 689 -20.00 3.19 3.27
C PHE A 689 -19.18 2.19 4.10
N VAL A 690 -18.50 2.66 5.15
CA VAL A 690 -17.65 1.82 6.02
C VAL A 690 -18.45 1.28 7.20
N LYS A 691 -18.49 -0.05 7.32
CA LYS A 691 -19.07 -0.72 8.48
C LYS A 691 -18.03 -0.92 9.58
N LYS A 692 -18.34 -0.45 10.78
CA LYS A 692 -17.54 -0.69 11.99
C LYS A 692 -17.78 -2.11 12.51
N ASP A 693 -16.96 -2.58 13.44
CA ASP A 693 -17.07 -3.95 13.99
C ASP A 693 -18.20 -4.11 15.00
N ASP A 694 -18.52 -3.01 15.68
CA ASP A 694 -19.43 -2.95 16.82
C ASP A 694 -20.89 -3.05 16.34
N LYS A 695 -21.84 -3.31 17.26
CA LYS A 695 -23.23 -3.69 16.92
C LYS A 695 -24.09 -2.53 16.36
N GLU A 696 -23.48 -1.41 15.97
CA GLU A 696 -24.16 -0.27 15.35
C GLU A 696 -24.73 -0.66 13.99
N LYS A 697 -25.94 -0.16 13.67
CA LYS A 697 -26.57 -0.37 12.36
C LYS A 697 -26.08 0.61 11.29
N GLU A 698 -25.58 1.74 11.74
CA GLU A 698 -25.16 2.84 10.88
C GLU A 698 -23.75 2.59 10.33
N ARG A 699 -23.48 3.14 9.14
CA ARG A 699 -22.17 3.08 8.50
C ARG A 699 -21.60 4.48 8.45
N GLU A 700 -20.29 4.59 8.57
CA GLU A 700 -19.60 5.85 8.32
C GLU A 700 -19.65 6.12 6.80
N GLU A 701 -20.31 7.21 6.42
CA GLU A 701 -20.48 7.62 5.02
C GLU A 701 -19.38 8.64 4.66
N ILE A 702 -18.63 8.38 3.58
CA ILE A 702 -17.45 9.16 3.22
C ILE A 702 -17.54 9.58 1.74
N ASP A 703 -17.54 10.87 1.48
CA ASP A 703 -17.48 11.43 0.13
C ASP A 703 -16.12 11.13 -0.55
N ILE A 704 -16.17 10.73 -1.82
CA ILE A 704 -15.05 10.45 -2.71
C ILE A 704 -14.86 11.56 -3.76
N GLU A 705 -15.91 12.32 -4.11
CA GLU A 705 -15.85 13.43 -5.08
C GLU A 705 -15.26 14.72 -4.49
N SER A 706 -15.28 14.89 -3.16
CA SER A 706 -14.78 16.08 -2.43
C SER A 706 -13.33 16.52 -2.70
N ASN A 707 -12.58 15.77 -3.50
CA ASN A 707 -11.17 16.00 -3.84
C ASN A 707 -10.89 15.90 -5.36
N PHE A 708 -11.93 15.88 -6.20
CA PHE A 708 -11.79 16.08 -7.64
C PHE A 708 -11.74 17.59 -7.95
N ASP A 709 -10.54 18.17 -7.83
CA ASP A 709 -10.24 19.48 -8.41
C ASP A 709 -10.33 19.36 -9.94
N MET A 710 -11.49 19.68 -10.51
CA MET A 710 -11.70 19.74 -11.97
C MET A 710 -11.09 21.02 -12.58
N GLU A 711 -9.80 21.22 -12.39
CA GLU A 711 -9.01 22.16 -13.21
C GLU A 711 -8.49 21.42 -14.45
N THR A 712 -9.20 21.62 -15.57
CA THR A 712 -8.93 21.09 -16.92
C THR A 712 -7.81 21.81 -17.64
#